data_AF-A0A8H6NDF4-F1
#
_entry.id   AF-A0A8H6NDF4-F1
#
_cell.length_a   1.000
_cell.length_b   1.000
_cell.length_c   1.000
_cell.angle_alpha   90.00
_cell.angle_beta   90.00
_cell.angle_gamma   90.00
#
_symmetry.space_group_name_H-M   'P 1'
#
loop_
_entity.id
_entity.type
_entity.pdbx_description
1 polymer ?
#
loop_
_entity_poly.entity_id
_entity_poly.type
_entity_poly.pdbx_seq_one_letter_code
_entity_poly.pdbx_strand_id
1 'polypeptide(L)'
;MSLIPSSLRKSRLARSLHSLPDGWRRMAFVNVALLSTVLLALIGILAAAVSETGGDLRQSWKFHESDCQTGQAKVTNTLLHLLINILSTIVLVSSNFFMQVLNAPSPQEVDAAHTSGTWLDIGIPSWRNAFHLSRFKLALWLSLALTSVPIHVLFNGSVFLMDSRMDDFHMTVASESFLEGGHYFLPGASLHTRETYIDGLGDQASLPTFKDLAGPSFEDSVYAINVSETAARASEWKRLEVEECLQIYGFCVGLQAYRNVVVVAEGPSWTRSEVWNVTPAADELWEPIVPRDQPNTLWSSVQCTMSGFTNASRAGCRSSCRHVTNLGLLPVIRHWNWDNDLQDAHSQGGWDSILYCRAELRHQTCAVALSKPLLFAVILSVLLKVVICVVVLRALGSREPLVTLGDAVSYFISNQKDDELASGLLTQRILRTRGLKTTTSADGKTKSTILEPLGPRQWVIERHGKIGNHHRRACAVPRTVWVTTHIIFFLGLAGAAGCFIMQIRDGMRLHLLPVFDAIEAANRLQPIGKSLTFIYSTLVVNAPHLFLSLWYLALNACITRLEMVREWALFSEKFCPLRVTQPKGQQVATYRLQLRYKYSISLIIFSVASHWLVSNALSILVSEGTYYQSSDVYQSDPISLPQGAVVMICTAALPLLILISLFSMQLVLLWSLSTEPLRSPTLVVGSNSLAIAAACRVSPLAKIPTDLGDRKDEQDAELDELMPRSIADSGAEESLESGGSKNMAHYRLKWGEVEMPEEWYGRPEHDQAPERIGHLSFGTVLDDPQPPVEGRWYN
;
A
#
# COMPACT_ATOMS: atom_id res chain seq x y z
N MET A 1 32.90 21.87 6.68
CA MET A 1 34.30 22.01 6.22
C MET A 1 34.27 22.47 4.77
N SER A 2 35.11 23.46 4.44
CA SER A 2 35.38 24.10 3.13
C SER A 2 34.32 25.00 2.45
N LEU A 3 34.35 26.28 2.83
CA LEU A 3 34.52 27.49 1.99
C LEU A 3 34.07 27.45 0.51
N ILE A 4 33.07 28.26 0.16
CA ILE A 4 32.85 28.81 -1.19
C ILE A 4 32.55 30.32 -1.05
N PRO A 5 33.17 31.23 -1.83
CA PRO A 5 33.07 32.67 -1.65
C PRO A 5 31.74 33.27 -2.13
N SER A 6 31.32 34.30 -1.42
CA SER A 6 30.18 35.17 -1.68
C SER A 6 30.45 36.13 -2.84
N SER A 7 30.16 35.74 -4.07
CA SER A 7 29.73 36.64 -5.15
C SER A 7 29.59 35.87 -6.44
N LEU A 8 28.35 35.60 -6.87
CA LEU A 8 27.92 35.58 -8.27
C LEU A 8 26.46 35.11 -8.36
N ARG A 9 25.65 35.96 -9.00
CA ARG A 9 24.30 35.69 -9.52
C ARG A 9 23.19 35.43 -8.49
N LYS A 10 22.58 36.54 -8.03
CA LYS A 10 21.12 36.63 -7.84
C LYS A 10 20.43 36.30 -9.18
N SER A 11 20.28 35.02 -9.48
CA SER A 11 19.58 34.52 -10.67
C SER A 11 18.09 34.83 -10.56
N ARG A 12 17.39 34.95 -11.71
CA ARG A 12 15.93 35.16 -11.77
C ARG A 12 15.12 34.13 -10.96
N LEU A 13 15.70 32.95 -10.69
CA LEU A 13 15.15 31.93 -9.78
C LEU A 13 14.99 32.44 -8.34
N ALA A 14 15.96 33.19 -7.81
CA ALA A 14 15.88 33.75 -6.46
C ALA A 14 14.80 34.84 -6.34
N ARG A 15 14.49 35.57 -7.42
CA ARG A 15 13.37 36.54 -7.43
C ARG A 15 12.00 35.87 -7.55
N SER A 16 11.91 34.73 -8.25
CA SER A 16 10.66 33.95 -8.33
C SER A 16 10.29 33.33 -6.97
N LEU A 17 11.28 32.94 -6.16
CA LEU A 17 11.06 32.38 -4.82
C LEU A 17 10.53 33.39 -3.79
N HIS A 18 10.72 34.69 -4.00
CA HIS A 18 10.16 35.76 -3.15
C HIS A 18 8.69 36.10 -3.43
N SER A 19 8.08 35.52 -4.47
CA SER A 19 6.65 35.67 -4.78
C SER A 19 5.77 34.54 -4.24
N LEU A 20 6.36 33.58 -3.53
CA LEU A 20 5.63 32.44 -2.98
C LEU A 20 4.92 32.86 -1.68
N PRO A 21 3.65 32.49 -1.48
CA PRO A 21 2.89 32.84 -0.29
C PRO A 21 3.50 32.23 0.98
N ASP A 22 3.49 32.98 2.08
CA ASP A 22 4.09 32.58 3.36
C ASP A 22 3.28 31.51 4.11
N GLY A 23 3.95 30.88 5.08
CA GLY A 23 3.40 29.86 5.97
C GLY A 23 2.94 28.56 5.31
N TRP A 24 1.79 28.02 5.76
CA TRP A 24 1.29 26.72 5.29
C TRP A 24 0.97 26.72 3.78
N ARG A 25 0.68 27.90 3.21
CA ARG A 25 0.36 28.07 1.78
C ARG A 25 1.52 27.74 0.88
N ARG A 26 2.76 28.02 1.31
CA ARG A 26 3.98 27.63 0.57
C ARG A 26 4.01 26.13 0.34
N MET A 27 3.77 25.36 1.39
CA MET A 27 3.78 23.90 1.33
C MET A 27 2.57 23.35 0.61
N ALA A 28 1.42 24.01 0.72
CA ALA A 28 0.24 23.69 -0.08
C ALA A 28 0.50 23.88 -1.59
N PHE A 29 1.21 24.95 -1.99
CA PHE A 29 1.61 25.16 -3.39
C PHE A 29 2.56 24.06 -3.88
N VAL A 30 3.57 23.69 -3.09
CA VAL A 30 4.48 22.57 -3.40
C VAL A 30 3.69 21.27 -3.60
N ASN A 31 2.72 20.99 -2.72
CA ASN A 31 1.86 19.81 -2.84
C ASN A 31 1.00 19.85 -4.11
N VAL A 32 0.39 20.99 -4.44
CA VAL A 32 -0.39 21.13 -5.68
C VAL A 32 0.47 20.98 -6.92
N ALA A 33 1.66 21.57 -6.93
CA ALA A 33 2.61 21.40 -8.03
C ALA A 33 3.01 19.93 -8.20
N LEU A 34 3.32 19.24 -7.11
CA LEU A 34 3.65 17.81 -7.12
C LEU A 34 2.49 16.95 -7.66
N LEU A 35 1.27 17.17 -7.16
CA LEU A 35 0.08 16.45 -7.64
C LEU A 35 -0.20 16.74 -9.11
N SER A 36 0.00 17.99 -9.56
CA SER A 36 -0.18 18.37 -10.96
C SER A 36 0.85 17.71 -11.87
N THR A 37 2.11 17.61 -11.44
CA THR A 37 3.15 16.88 -12.17
C THR A 37 2.81 15.40 -12.28
N VAL A 38 2.36 14.76 -11.19
CA VAL A 38 1.92 13.37 -11.22
C VAL A 38 0.74 13.20 -12.17
N LEU A 39 -0.26 14.09 -12.11
CA LEU A 39 -1.40 14.07 -13.01
C LEU A 39 -0.99 14.16 -14.48
N LEU A 40 -0.11 15.10 -14.83
CA LEU A 40 0.38 15.28 -16.20
C LEU A 40 1.17 14.05 -16.68
N ALA A 41 1.99 13.46 -15.82
CA ALA A 41 2.70 12.22 -16.15
C ALA A 41 1.73 11.06 -16.42
N LEU A 42 0.70 10.87 -15.59
CA LEU A 42 -0.30 9.82 -15.78
C LEU A 42 -1.13 10.05 -17.06
N ILE A 43 -1.51 11.31 -17.35
CA ILE A 43 -2.19 11.66 -18.61
C ILE A 43 -1.29 11.36 -19.81
N GLY A 44 0.00 11.69 -19.75
CA GLY A 44 0.96 11.38 -20.80
C GLY A 44 1.10 9.88 -21.04
N ILE A 45 1.20 9.08 -19.97
CA ILE A 45 1.24 7.61 -20.04
C ILE A 45 -0.05 7.06 -20.67
N LEU A 46 -1.22 7.55 -20.24
CA LEU A 46 -2.50 7.11 -20.81
C LEU A 46 -2.61 7.49 -22.29
N ALA A 47 -2.20 8.71 -22.67
CA ALA A 47 -2.23 9.17 -24.05
C ALA A 47 -1.34 8.30 -24.95
N ALA A 48 -0.12 7.98 -24.52
CA ALA A 48 0.78 7.06 -25.21
C ALA A 48 0.16 5.66 -25.32
N ALA A 49 -0.45 5.15 -24.25
CA ALA A 49 -1.09 3.84 -24.26
C ALA A 49 -2.27 3.76 -25.24
N VAL A 50 -3.05 4.84 -25.34
CA VAL A 50 -4.18 4.94 -26.28
C VAL A 50 -3.69 5.05 -27.72
N SER A 51 -2.61 5.79 -27.99
CA SER A 51 -2.06 5.92 -29.35
C SER A 51 -1.51 4.59 -29.88
N GLU A 52 -0.85 3.80 -29.04
CA GLU A 52 -0.28 2.50 -29.42
C GLU A 52 -1.33 1.40 -29.68
N THR A 53 -2.59 1.62 -29.28
CA THR A 53 -3.68 0.63 -29.37
C THR A 53 -4.81 1.10 -30.27
N GLY A 54 -4.52 1.98 -31.24
CA GLY A 54 -5.50 2.42 -32.23
C GLY A 54 -6.67 3.23 -31.66
N GLY A 55 -6.53 3.80 -30.46
CA GLY A 55 -7.57 4.60 -29.81
C GLY A 55 -8.51 3.85 -28.88
N ASP A 56 -8.41 2.52 -28.75
CA ASP A 56 -9.33 1.75 -27.91
C ASP A 56 -8.94 1.82 -26.42
N LEU A 57 -9.75 2.51 -25.61
CA LEU A 57 -9.58 2.60 -24.16
C LEU A 57 -9.77 1.27 -23.40
N ARG A 58 -10.43 0.26 -23.98
CA ARG A 58 -10.73 -1.01 -23.31
C ARG A 58 -9.61 -2.03 -23.41
N GLN A 59 -8.89 -2.05 -24.52
CA GLN A 59 -7.78 -2.97 -24.74
C GLN A 59 -6.62 -2.70 -23.76
N SER A 60 -5.98 -3.73 -23.22
CA SER A 60 -4.72 -3.54 -22.46
C SER A 60 -3.55 -3.23 -23.40
N TRP A 61 -2.59 -2.41 -22.96
CA TRP A 61 -1.36 -2.14 -23.72
C TRP A 61 -0.19 -2.94 -23.14
N LYS A 62 0.36 -3.88 -23.91
CA LYS A 62 1.63 -4.57 -23.59
C LYS A 62 2.79 -3.66 -23.99
N PHE A 63 3.39 -3.00 -23.01
CA PHE A 63 4.43 -2.00 -23.28
C PHE A 63 5.85 -2.53 -23.07
N HIS A 64 5.99 -3.73 -22.48
CA HIS A 64 7.27 -4.38 -22.27
C HIS A 64 7.11 -5.89 -22.42
N GLU A 65 7.92 -6.50 -23.28
CA GLU A 65 7.97 -7.94 -23.53
C GLU A 65 9.40 -8.45 -23.36
N SER A 66 9.57 -9.63 -22.76
CA SER A 66 10.86 -10.26 -22.52
C SER A 66 10.73 -11.78 -22.46
N ASP A 67 11.81 -12.53 -22.66
CA ASP A 67 11.82 -13.96 -22.38
C ASP A 67 11.54 -14.23 -20.89
N CYS A 68 10.52 -15.04 -20.60
CA CYS A 68 10.11 -15.39 -19.24
C CYS A 68 11.25 -15.96 -18.38
N GLN A 69 12.21 -16.68 -18.99
CA GLN A 69 13.32 -17.32 -18.29
C GLN A 69 14.31 -16.30 -17.70
N THR A 70 14.40 -15.11 -18.31
CA THR A 70 15.30 -14.05 -17.84
C THR A 70 14.81 -13.37 -16.56
N GLY A 71 13.52 -13.51 -16.24
CA GLY A 71 12.88 -12.82 -15.11
C GLY A 71 12.74 -11.30 -15.28
N GLN A 72 13.10 -10.72 -16.43
CA GLN A 72 13.10 -9.27 -16.64
C GLN A 72 11.70 -8.66 -16.49
N ALA A 73 10.66 -9.23 -17.12
CA ALA A 73 9.29 -8.78 -16.93
C ALA A 73 8.84 -8.80 -15.46
N LYS A 74 9.25 -9.83 -14.68
CA LYS A 74 8.94 -9.93 -13.24
C LYS A 74 9.59 -8.79 -12.45
N VAL A 75 10.86 -8.49 -12.75
CA VAL A 75 11.60 -7.37 -12.12
C VAL A 75 10.97 -6.02 -12.49
N THR A 76 10.69 -5.79 -13.77
CA THR A 76 10.05 -4.57 -14.26
C THR A 76 8.69 -4.36 -13.58
N ASN A 77 7.84 -5.39 -13.51
CA ASN A 77 6.56 -5.33 -12.80
C ASN A 77 6.75 -4.94 -11.32
N THR A 78 7.70 -5.58 -10.64
CA THR A 78 8.01 -5.32 -9.21
C THR A 78 8.44 -3.87 -8.97
N LEU A 79 9.30 -3.33 -9.85
CA LEU A 79 9.77 -1.94 -9.78
C LEU A 79 8.66 -0.92 -10.08
N LEU A 80 7.78 -1.23 -11.03
CA LEU A 80 6.63 -0.38 -11.34
C LEU A 80 5.65 -0.34 -10.17
N HIS A 81 5.37 -1.47 -9.50
CA HIS A 81 4.58 -1.45 -8.27
C HIS A 81 5.25 -0.66 -7.15
N LEU A 82 6.58 -0.69 -7.02
CA LEU A 82 7.28 0.19 -6.07
C LEU A 82 7.01 1.67 -6.39
N LEU A 83 7.15 2.06 -7.67
CA LEU A 83 6.88 3.42 -8.12
C LEU A 83 5.42 3.83 -7.88
N ILE A 84 4.46 2.97 -8.25
CA ILE A 84 3.02 3.20 -8.02
C ILE A 84 2.73 3.39 -6.54
N ASN A 85 3.30 2.56 -5.67
CA ASN A 85 3.10 2.68 -4.23
C ASN A 85 3.75 3.96 -3.66
N ILE A 86 4.94 4.37 -4.15
CA ILE A 86 5.55 5.68 -3.82
C ILE A 86 4.60 6.82 -4.20
N LEU A 87 4.11 6.83 -5.45
CA LEU A 87 3.21 7.87 -5.95
C LEU A 87 1.89 7.90 -5.16
N SER A 88 1.29 6.73 -4.91
CA SER A 88 0.06 6.59 -4.12
C SER A 88 0.22 7.13 -2.70
N THR A 89 1.31 6.79 -2.02
CA THR A 89 1.61 7.30 -0.67
C THR A 89 1.85 8.81 -0.69
N ILE A 90 2.55 9.35 -1.68
CA ILE A 90 2.75 10.80 -1.83
C ILE A 90 1.40 11.52 -1.97
N VAL A 91 0.50 11.01 -2.81
CA VAL A 91 -0.85 11.58 -3.01
C VAL A 91 -1.67 11.50 -1.71
N LEU A 92 -1.56 10.39 -0.97
CA LEU A 92 -2.22 10.24 0.33
C LEU A 92 -1.69 11.24 1.37
N VAL A 93 -0.37 11.39 1.47
CA VAL A 93 0.28 12.34 2.39
C VAL A 93 -0.13 13.77 2.06
N SER A 94 -0.19 14.11 0.77
CA SER A 94 -0.67 15.40 0.29
C SER A 94 -2.12 15.64 0.68
N SER A 95 -2.99 14.64 0.46
CA SER A 95 -4.39 14.70 0.87
C SER A 95 -4.51 14.89 2.39
N ASN A 96 -3.70 14.16 3.18
CA ASN A 96 -3.67 14.29 4.63
C ASN A 96 -3.23 15.69 5.09
N PHE A 97 -2.26 16.31 4.41
CA PHE A 97 -1.86 17.68 4.68
C PHE A 97 -3.03 18.66 4.50
N PHE A 98 -3.74 18.61 3.37
CA PHE A 98 -4.91 19.47 3.14
C PHE A 98 -6.06 19.16 4.09
N MET A 99 -6.29 17.88 4.41
CA MET A 99 -7.27 17.47 5.41
C MET A 99 -6.95 18.04 6.79
N GLN A 100 -5.69 18.16 7.18
CA GLN A 100 -5.29 18.79 8.45
C GLN A 100 -5.51 20.30 8.43
N VAL A 101 -5.20 20.97 7.33
CA VAL A 101 -5.50 22.41 7.16
C VAL A 101 -7.00 22.67 7.22
N LEU A 102 -7.82 21.82 6.60
CA LEU A 102 -9.29 21.92 6.66
C LEU A 102 -9.84 21.65 8.07
N ASN A 103 -9.18 20.80 8.86
CA ASN A 103 -9.52 20.54 10.25
C ASN A 103 -9.04 21.63 11.22
N ALA A 104 -8.15 22.51 10.78
CA ALA A 104 -7.66 23.60 11.60
C ALA A 104 -8.76 24.68 11.76
N PRO A 105 -9.11 25.03 13.00
CA PRO A 105 -10.09 26.09 13.24
C PRO A 105 -9.46 27.46 12.97
N SER A 106 -10.29 28.40 12.52
CA SER A 106 -9.95 29.82 12.49
C SER A 106 -10.12 30.43 13.87
N PRO A 107 -9.43 31.55 14.18
CA PRO A 107 -9.64 32.32 15.40
C PRO A 107 -11.11 32.55 15.78
N GLN A 108 -11.94 32.91 14.79
CA GLN A 108 -13.37 33.18 15.01
C GLN A 108 -14.19 31.94 15.32
N GLU A 109 -13.85 30.80 14.69
CA GLU A 109 -14.49 29.52 15.02
C GLU A 109 -14.12 29.09 16.45
N VAL A 110 -12.89 29.38 16.90
CA VAL A 110 -12.47 29.16 18.29
C VAL A 110 -13.24 30.07 19.25
N ASP A 111 -13.30 31.37 18.99
CA ASP A 111 -14.03 32.32 19.84
C ASP A 111 -15.53 31.97 19.91
N ALA A 112 -16.13 31.57 18.78
CA ALA A 112 -17.52 31.09 18.73
C ALA A 112 -17.72 29.79 19.53
N ALA A 113 -16.75 28.87 19.49
CA ALA A 113 -16.81 27.64 20.29
C ALA A 113 -16.65 27.94 21.79
N HIS A 114 -15.74 28.85 22.15
CA HIS A 114 -15.49 29.24 23.54
C HIS A 114 -16.70 29.96 24.15
N THR A 115 -17.31 30.89 23.40
CA THR A 115 -18.55 31.57 23.81
C THR A 115 -19.73 30.60 23.99
N SER A 116 -19.79 29.50 23.25
CA SER A 116 -20.81 28.45 23.44
C SER A 116 -20.49 27.45 24.57
N GLY A 117 -19.36 27.63 25.27
CA GLY A 117 -18.89 26.72 26.32
C GLY A 117 -18.44 25.36 25.79
N THR A 118 -17.82 25.37 24.61
CA THR A 118 -17.23 24.20 23.96
C THR A 118 -15.80 24.49 23.53
N TRP A 119 -15.10 23.47 23.06
CA TRP A 119 -13.73 23.59 22.54
C TRP A 119 -13.61 22.91 21.19
N LEU A 120 -12.61 23.35 20.44
CA LEU A 120 -12.09 22.71 19.23
C LEU A 120 -10.69 22.18 19.50
N ASP A 121 -10.29 21.16 18.74
CA ASP A 121 -8.94 20.62 18.78
C ASP A 121 -7.99 21.47 17.91
N ILE A 122 -6.77 21.75 18.36
CA ILE A 122 -5.76 22.46 17.57
C ILE A 122 -4.52 21.58 17.39
N GLY A 123 -3.84 21.67 16.24
CA GLY A 123 -2.58 20.98 16.00
C GLY A 123 -2.69 19.50 15.64
N ILE A 124 -3.90 18.93 15.53
CA ILE A 124 -4.09 17.49 15.32
C ILE A 124 -5.20 17.17 14.31
N PRO A 125 -5.16 15.99 13.66
CA PRO A 125 -6.32 15.45 12.96
C PRO A 125 -7.45 15.16 13.97
N SER A 126 -8.60 15.83 13.82
CA SER A 126 -9.75 15.69 14.72
C SER A 126 -11.06 15.46 13.98
N TRP A 127 -11.66 14.30 14.20
CA TRP A 127 -13.01 13.99 13.74
C TRP A 127 -14.06 14.94 14.31
N ARG A 128 -13.86 15.41 15.55
CA ARG A 128 -14.73 16.42 16.17
C ARG A 128 -14.73 17.70 15.36
N ASN A 129 -13.55 18.21 15.00
CA ASN A 129 -13.45 19.41 14.18
C ASN A 129 -14.07 19.20 12.80
N ALA A 130 -13.81 18.07 12.14
CA ALA A 130 -14.36 17.78 10.82
C ALA A 130 -15.90 17.96 10.78
N PHE A 131 -16.60 17.50 11.82
CA PHE A 131 -18.06 17.59 11.90
C PHE A 131 -18.62 18.85 12.59
N HIS A 132 -17.81 19.59 13.34
CA HIS A 132 -18.23 20.81 14.05
C HIS A 132 -17.91 22.11 13.29
N LEU A 133 -16.91 22.10 12.40
CA LEU A 133 -16.56 23.25 11.57
C LEU A 133 -17.58 23.47 10.44
N SER A 134 -17.33 24.47 9.58
CA SER A 134 -18.25 24.79 8.47
C SER A 134 -18.50 23.60 7.53
N ARG A 135 -19.73 23.51 6.99
CA ARG A 135 -20.13 22.49 6.00
C ARG A 135 -19.23 22.50 4.76
N PHE A 136 -18.71 23.66 4.40
CA PHE A 136 -17.74 23.82 3.31
C PHE A 136 -16.45 23.03 3.59
N LYS A 137 -15.85 23.21 4.77
CA LYS A 137 -14.64 22.47 5.18
C LYS A 137 -14.90 20.96 5.23
N LEU A 138 -16.05 20.54 5.78
CA LEU A 138 -16.46 19.14 5.82
C LEU A 138 -16.61 18.52 4.42
N ALA A 139 -17.27 19.22 3.49
CA ALA A 139 -17.47 18.71 2.12
C ALA A 139 -16.14 18.49 1.39
N LEU A 140 -15.20 19.45 1.49
CA LEU A 140 -13.86 19.30 0.90
C LEU A 140 -13.06 18.19 1.57
N TRP A 141 -13.16 18.08 2.90
CA TRP A 141 -12.48 17.02 3.67
C TRP A 141 -12.99 15.62 3.27
N LEU A 142 -14.31 15.42 3.20
CA LEU A 142 -14.91 14.16 2.74
C LEU A 142 -14.55 13.85 1.29
N SER A 143 -14.54 14.86 0.41
CA SER A 143 -14.18 14.68 -1.00
C SER A 143 -12.72 14.24 -1.15
N LEU A 144 -11.79 14.79 -0.37
CA LEU A 144 -10.40 14.33 -0.32
C LEU A 144 -10.30 12.89 0.19
N ALA A 145 -11.09 12.50 1.20
CA ALA A 145 -11.10 11.13 1.71
C ALA A 145 -11.64 10.12 0.68
N LEU A 146 -12.80 10.41 0.09
CA LEU A 146 -13.47 9.52 -0.88
C LEU A 146 -12.64 9.32 -2.15
N THR A 147 -12.02 10.39 -2.66
CA THR A 147 -11.13 10.29 -3.83
C THR A 147 -9.87 9.47 -3.54
N SER A 148 -9.43 9.31 -2.30
CA SER A 148 -8.27 8.43 -2.02
C SER A 148 -8.57 6.95 -2.27
N VAL A 149 -9.84 6.51 -2.19
CA VAL A 149 -10.21 5.09 -2.28
C VAL A 149 -9.87 4.49 -3.66
N PRO A 150 -10.29 5.08 -4.80
CA PRO A 150 -9.92 4.53 -6.11
C PRO A 150 -8.41 4.43 -6.35
N ILE A 151 -7.62 5.36 -5.82
CA ILE A 151 -6.16 5.35 -6.00
C ILE A 151 -5.57 4.10 -5.36
N HIS A 152 -5.91 3.81 -4.10
CA HIS A 152 -5.35 2.67 -3.39
C HIS A 152 -5.88 1.32 -3.86
N VAL A 153 -7.09 1.28 -4.42
CA VAL A 153 -7.73 0.03 -4.84
C VAL A 153 -7.50 -0.28 -6.33
N LEU A 154 -7.31 0.72 -7.20
CA LEU A 154 -7.21 0.51 -8.64
C LEU A 154 -5.81 0.74 -9.21
N PHE A 155 -4.98 1.59 -8.60
CA PHE A 155 -3.73 2.02 -9.25
C PHE A 155 -2.71 0.89 -9.37
N ASN A 156 -2.56 0.04 -8.36
CA ASN A 156 -1.74 -1.16 -8.49
C ASN A 156 -2.30 -2.13 -9.54
N GLY A 157 -3.62 -2.30 -9.64
CA GLY A 157 -4.23 -3.11 -10.69
C GLY A 157 -4.09 -2.55 -12.10
N SER A 158 -3.67 -1.29 -12.25
CA SER A 158 -3.46 -0.70 -13.58
C SER A 158 -2.25 -1.30 -14.30
N VAL A 159 -1.30 -1.90 -13.59
CA VAL A 159 -0.15 -2.61 -14.16
C VAL A 159 -0.20 -4.06 -13.68
N PHE A 160 -0.02 -5.00 -14.60
CA PHE A 160 -0.05 -6.43 -14.27
C PHE A 160 0.89 -7.22 -15.18
N LEU A 161 1.33 -8.38 -14.68
CA LEU A 161 2.15 -9.32 -15.42
C LEU A 161 1.26 -10.20 -16.31
N MET A 162 1.75 -10.47 -17.52
CA MET A 162 1.15 -11.44 -18.43
C MET A 162 2.13 -12.56 -18.77
N ASP A 163 1.66 -13.81 -18.76
CA ASP A 163 2.39 -14.98 -19.29
C ASP A 163 1.60 -15.63 -20.43
N SER A 164 2.28 -16.39 -21.28
CA SER A 164 1.66 -17.17 -22.36
C SER A 164 1.69 -18.67 -22.03
N ARG A 165 0.56 -19.37 -22.25
CA ARG A 165 0.40 -20.81 -22.05
C ARG A 165 -0.31 -21.47 -23.22
N MET A 166 0.21 -22.61 -23.62
CA MET A 166 -0.21 -23.31 -24.84
C MET A 166 -0.75 -24.69 -24.51
N ASP A 167 -1.68 -25.15 -25.32
CA ASP A 167 -2.32 -26.46 -25.22
C ASP A 167 -1.62 -27.53 -26.06
N ASP A 168 -1.07 -27.17 -27.23
CA ASP A 168 -0.65 -28.09 -28.27
C ASP A 168 0.82 -28.54 -28.18
N PHE A 169 1.07 -29.85 -28.34
CA PHE A 169 2.41 -30.43 -28.47
C PHE A 169 2.40 -31.78 -29.16
N HIS A 170 3.50 -32.14 -29.81
CA HIS A 170 3.74 -33.47 -30.31
C HIS A 170 4.48 -34.32 -29.26
N MET A 171 3.98 -35.53 -29.02
CA MET A 171 4.62 -36.51 -28.15
C MET A 171 5.05 -37.72 -28.98
N THR A 172 6.36 -37.95 -29.01
CA THR A 172 6.98 -39.09 -29.69
C THR A 172 7.54 -40.03 -28.64
N VAL A 173 7.26 -41.33 -28.75
CA VAL A 173 7.88 -42.38 -27.94
C VAL A 173 8.78 -43.19 -28.86
N ALA A 174 10.06 -43.28 -28.52
CA ALA A 174 11.06 -43.90 -29.39
C ALA A 174 12.25 -44.46 -28.59
N SER A 175 13.06 -45.30 -29.21
CA SER A 175 14.33 -45.76 -28.63
C SER A 175 15.43 -44.70 -28.76
N GLU A 176 16.55 -44.89 -28.05
CA GLU A 176 17.74 -44.05 -28.21
C GLU A 176 18.19 -43.98 -29.68
N SER A 177 18.13 -45.11 -30.38
CA SER A 177 18.55 -45.23 -31.78
C SER A 177 17.72 -44.38 -32.74
N PHE A 178 16.47 -44.03 -32.41
CA PHE A 178 15.68 -43.09 -33.21
C PHE A 178 16.33 -41.70 -33.25
N LEU A 179 16.89 -41.23 -32.12
CA LEU A 179 17.59 -39.95 -32.02
C LEU A 179 18.92 -39.96 -32.78
N GLU A 180 19.47 -41.15 -33.05
CA GLU A 180 20.73 -41.37 -33.77
C GLU A 180 20.52 -41.60 -35.29
N GLY A 181 19.29 -41.43 -35.79
CA GLY A 181 18.95 -41.64 -37.20
C GLY A 181 18.63 -43.09 -37.57
N GLY A 182 18.23 -43.90 -36.58
CA GLY A 182 17.77 -45.27 -36.79
C GLY A 182 16.52 -45.36 -37.68
N HIS A 183 16.35 -46.52 -38.32
CA HIS A 183 15.23 -46.75 -39.23
C HIS A 183 13.90 -46.79 -38.47
N TYR A 184 12.85 -46.23 -39.05
CA TYR A 184 11.50 -46.27 -38.48
C TYR A 184 10.42 -46.38 -39.55
N PHE A 185 9.26 -46.89 -39.15
CA PHE A 185 8.04 -46.95 -39.95
C PHE A 185 6.91 -46.22 -39.22
N LEU A 186 6.06 -45.51 -39.94
CA LEU A 186 4.89 -44.82 -39.38
C LEU A 186 3.69 -45.79 -39.32
N PRO A 187 2.84 -45.72 -38.27
CA PRO A 187 2.83 -44.76 -37.17
C PRO A 187 3.75 -45.14 -35.99
N GLY A 188 4.52 -46.22 -36.13
CA GLY A 188 5.40 -46.81 -35.10
C GLY A 188 5.02 -48.26 -34.78
N ALA A 189 5.81 -48.93 -33.95
CA ALA A 189 5.59 -50.32 -33.53
C ALA A 189 4.26 -50.54 -32.76
N SER A 190 3.68 -49.49 -32.19
CA SER A 190 2.37 -49.52 -31.53
C SER A 190 1.19 -49.69 -32.49
N LEU A 191 1.36 -49.47 -33.79
CA LEU A 191 0.27 -49.49 -34.78
C LEU A 191 -0.92 -48.57 -34.41
N HIS A 192 -0.66 -47.51 -33.65
CA HIS A 192 -1.69 -46.55 -33.24
C HIS A 192 -2.21 -45.75 -34.44
N THR A 193 -3.51 -45.90 -34.70
CA THR A 193 -4.30 -45.18 -35.70
C THR A 193 -5.53 -44.60 -35.03
N ARG A 194 -6.25 -43.74 -35.73
CA ARG A 194 -7.50 -43.17 -35.23
C ARG A 194 -8.53 -44.24 -34.88
N GLU A 195 -8.59 -45.31 -35.67
CA GLU A 195 -9.51 -46.43 -35.47
C GLU A 195 -9.02 -47.36 -34.37
N THR A 196 -7.70 -47.58 -34.27
CA THR A 196 -7.18 -48.49 -33.27
C THR A 196 -7.34 -47.87 -31.90
N TYR A 197 -6.87 -46.66 -31.56
CA TYR A 197 -6.79 -46.03 -30.21
C TYR A 197 -8.00 -46.04 -29.17
N ILE A 198 -8.96 -46.98 -29.18
CA ILE A 198 -10.24 -47.05 -28.43
C ILE A 198 -10.12 -47.12 -26.88
N ASP A 199 -10.76 -46.20 -26.13
CA ASP A 199 -12.07 -46.38 -25.44
C ASP A 199 -12.49 -45.10 -24.66
N GLY A 200 -13.57 -44.43 -25.10
CA GLY A 200 -14.55 -43.87 -24.15
C GLY A 200 -14.42 -42.48 -23.50
N LEU A 201 -13.52 -41.55 -23.82
CA LEU A 201 -13.61 -40.15 -23.29
C LEU A 201 -12.96 -39.08 -24.19
N GLY A 202 -13.64 -38.75 -25.29
CA GLY A 202 -13.74 -37.39 -25.85
C GLY A 202 -12.46 -36.63 -26.23
N ASP A 203 -12.20 -36.63 -27.54
CA ASP A 203 -11.63 -35.55 -28.37
C ASP A 203 -10.09 -35.33 -28.44
N GLN A 204 -9.61 -35.33 -29.70
CA GLN A 204 -8.51 -34.51 -30.28
C GLN A 204 -7.04 -35.01 -30.35
N ALA A 205 -6.72 -36.30 -30.15
CA ALA A 205 -5.42 -36.80 -30.65
C ALA A 205 -5.46 -36.92 -32.18
N SER A 206 -4.65 -36.13 -32.91
CA SER A 206 -4.62 -36.19 -34.38
C SER A 206 -3.73 -37.36 -34.84
N LEU A 207 -4.33 -38.55 -34.87
CA LEU A 207 -3.73 -39.77 -35.43
C LEU A 207 -4.16 -39.97 -36.89
N PRO A 208 -3.30 -40.54 -37.75
CA PRO A 208 -3.70 -40.95 -39.09
C PRO A 208 -4.66 -42.14 -39.04
N THR A 209 -5.57 -42.23 -40.02
CA THR A 209 -6.37 -43.43 -40.22
C THR A 209 -5.54 -44.52 -40.89
N PHE A 210 -5.95 -45.78 -40.79
CA PHE A 210 -5.31 -46.86 -41.56
C PHE A 210 -5.25 -46.55 -43.07
N LYS A 211 -6.33 -45.96 -43.61
CA LYS A 211 -6.42 -45.60 -45.03
C LYS A 211 -5.44 -44.48 -45.40
N ASP A 212 -5.17 -43.55 -44.49
CA ASP A 212 -4.20 -42.49 -44.73
C ASP A 212 -2.80 -43.07 -44.85
N LEU A 213 -2.42 -43.99 -43.95
CA LEU A 213 -1.12 -44.67 -43.95
C LEU A 213 -0.85 -45.46 -45.23
N ALA A 214 -1.88 -46.11 -45.78
CA ALA A 214 -1.78 -46.85 -47.03
C ALA A 214 -1.84 -45.96 -48.29
N GLY A 215 -2.06 -44.66 -48.13
CA GLY A 215 -2.23 -43.71 -49.23
C GLY A 215 -0.89 -43.27 -49.85
N PRO A 216 -0.82 -43.04 -51.18
CA PRO A 216 0.42 -42.68 -51.88
C PRO A 216 0.96 -41.28 -51.53
N SER A 217 0.18 -40.45 -50.83
CA SER A 217 0.55 -39.09 -50.43
C SER A 217 0.76 -38.96 -48.91
N PHE A 218 0.90 -40.07 -48.19
CA PHE A 218 1.02 -40.04 -46.73
C PHE A 218 2.33 -39.40 -46.25
N GLU A 219 3.42 -39.61 -46.99
CA GLU A 219 4.73 -39.04 -46.68
C GLU A 219 4.72 -37.50 -46.68
N ASP A 220 3.83 -36.88 -47.47
CA ASP A 220 3.63 -35.42 -47.53
C ASP A 220 2.65 -34.90 -46.46
N SER A 221 2.13 -35.77 -45.59
CA SER A 221 1.20 -35.36 -44.54
C SER A 221 1.90 -34.58 -43.42
N VAL A 222 1.18 -33.66 -42.78
CA VAL A 222 1.69 -32.91 -41.61
C VAL A 222 2.17 -33.84 -40.49
N TYR A 223 1.53 -35.00 -40.33
CA TYR A 223 1.94 -36.02 -39.38
C TYR A 223 3.31 -36.61 -39.72
N ALA A 224 3.51 -37.08 -40.96
CA ALA A 224 4.77 -37.65 -41.40
C ALA A 224 5.92 -36.63 -41.36
N ILE A 225 5.65 -35.39 -41.79
CA ILE A 225 6.61 -34.27 -41.72
C ILE A 225 7.02 -34.02 -40.27
N ASN A 226 6.09 -33.86 -39.32
CA ASN A 226 6.40 -33.63 -37.91
C ASN A 226 7.26 -34.75 -37.30
N VAL A 227 6.98 -36.01 -37.63
CA VAL A 227 7.78 -37.15 -37.13
C VAL A 227 9.17 -37.14 -37.75
N SER A 228 9.30 -36.84 -39.05
CA SER A 228 10.59 -36.74 -39.73
C SER A 228 11.45 -35.59 -39.21
N GLU A 229 10.85 -34.43 -38.95
CA GLU A 229 11.53 -33.29 -38.33
C GLU A 229 11.97 -33.62 -36.89
N THR A 230 11.13 -34.34 -36.15
CA THR A 230 11.47 -34.82 -34.80
C THR A 230 12.66 -35.78 -34.86
N ALA A 231 12.65 -36.76 -35.77
CA ALA A 231 13.76 -37.70 -35.97
C ALA A 231 15.07 -36.96 -36.31
N ALA A 232 15.00 -35.91 -37.11
CA ALA A 232 16.17 -35.14 -37.53
C ALA A 232 16.74 -34.22 -36.44
N ARG A 233 15.89 -33.68 -35.54
CA ARG A 233 16.29 -32.57 -34.63
C ARG A 233 16.22 -32.90 -33.15
N ALA A 234 15.53 -33.95 -32.74
CA ALA A 234 15.28 -34.22 -31.32
C ALA A 234 16.55 -34.57 -30.52
N SER A 235 17.64 -34.96 -31.18
CA SER A 235 18.94 -35.16 -30.54
C SER A 235 19.53 -33.86 -29.97
N GLU A 236 19.25 -32.70 -30.58
CA GLU A 236 19.70 -31.37 -30.15
C GLU A 236 18.83 -30.74 -29.06
N TRP A 237 17.65 -31.33 -28.80
CA TRP A 237 16.70 -30.82 -27.82
C TRP A 237 17.20 -31.00 -26.39
N LYS A 238 16.61 -30.27 -25.44
CA LYS A 238 17.05 -30.30 -24.04
C LYS A 238 16.75 -31.67 -23.42
N ARG A 239 17.78 -32.33 -22.88
CA ARG A 239 17.62 -33.52 -22.02
C ARG A 239 16.95 -33.12 -20.72
N LEU A 240 15.82 -33.77 -20.41
CA LEU A 240 15.11 -33.68 -19.14
C LEU A 240 15.13 -35.04 -18.45
N GLU A 241 15.28 -35.03 -17.14
CA GLU A 241 15.09 -36.23 -16.32
C GLU A 241 13.62 -36.64 -16.30
N VAL A 242 13.35 -37.91 -16.01
CA VAL A 242 11.99 -38.48 -16.05
C VAL A 242 11.01 -37.65 -15.22
N GLU A 243 11.35 -37.33 -13.97
CA GLU A 243 10.49 -36.54 -13.08
C GLU A 243 10.15 -35.15 -13.63
N GLU A 244 11.12 -34.44 -14.19
CA GLU A 244 10.89 -33.11 -14.78
C GLU A 244 10.00 -33.19 -16.02
N CYS A 245 10.22 -34.22 -16.85
CA CYS A 245 9.39 -34.48 -18.02
C CYS A 245 7.92 -34.78 -17.63
N LEU A 246 7.71 -35.58 -16.58
CA LEU A 246 6.39 -35.89 -16.04
C LEU A 246 5.69 -34.66 -15.49
N GLN A 247 6.42 -33.77 -14.82
CA GLN A 247 5.86 -32.53 -14.30
C GLN A 247 5.35 -31.59 -15.40
N ILE A 248 6.04 -31.54 -16.54
CA ILE A 248 5.65 -30.69 -17.67
C ILE A 248 4.50 -31.31 -18.48
N TYR A 249 4.66 -32.56 -18.89
CA TYR A 249 3.74 -33.20 -19.85
C TYR A 249 2.66 -34.08 -19.20
N GLY A 250 2.90 -34.60 -17.99
CA GLY A 250 1.98 -35.52 -17.31
C GLY A 250 0.92 -34.89 -16.42
N PHE A 251 1.21 -33.74 -15.79
CA PHE A 251 0.28 -33.13 -14.83
C PHE A 251 -0.69 -32.09 -15.41
N CYS A 252 -0.77 -31.97 -16.75
CA CYS A 252 -1.75 -31.09 -17.42
C CYS A 252 -1.68 -29.66 -16.83
N VAL A 253 -0.51 -29.04 -16.93
CA VAL A 253 -0.19 -27.75 -16.29
C VAL A 253 -0.18 -26.56 -17.25
N GLY A 254 -0.35 -26.82 -18.56
CA GLY A 254 -0.20 -25.85 -19.64
C GLY A 254 1.27 -25.61 -19.99
N LEU A 255 1.58 -25.69 -21.28
CA LEU A 255 2.97 -25.60 -21.75
C LEU A 255 3.48 -24.16 -21.68
N GLN A 256 4.69 -24.02 -21.11
CA GLN A 256 5.37 -22.74 -20.91
C GLN A 256 6.71 -22.69 -21.66
N ALA A 257 7.72 -23.39 -21.15
CA ALA A 257 9.10 -23.32 -21.65
C ALA A 257 9.42 -24.32 -22.78
N TYR A 258 8.62 -25.36 -22.93
CA TYR A 258 8.86 -26.44 -23.89
C TYR A 258 7.60 -26.69 -24.73
N ARG A 259 7.79 -27.17 -25.96
CA ARG A 259 6.70 -27.53 -26.87
C ARG A 259 6.66 -29.04 -27.09
N ASN A 260 7.43 -29.55 -28.04
CA ASN A 260 7.40 -30.97 -28.43
C ASN A 260 8.32 -31.80 -27.53
N VAL A 261 8.03 -33.10 -27.40
CA VAL A 261 8.81 -34.00 -26.55
C VAL A 261 9.00 -35.38 -27.19
N VAL A 262 10.22 -35.90 -27.07
CA VAL A 262 10.54 -37.32 -27.28
C VAL A 262 10.76 -37.98 -25.93
N VAL A 263 9.94 -38.98 -25.62
CA VAL A 263 10.11 -39.87 -24.48
C VAL A 263 10.97 -41.04 -24.94
N VAL A 264 12.17 -41.16 -24.36
CA VAL A 264 13.12 -42.21 -24.74
C VAL A 264 12.87 -43.43 -23.87
N ALA A 265 12.42 -44.50 -24.51
CA ALA A 265 12.10 -45.78 -23.89
C ALA A 265 13.27 -46.77 -23.98
N GLU A 266 13.32 -47.70 -23.02
CA GLU A 266 14.33 -48.75 -23.00
C GLU A 266 14.12 -49.76 -24.14
N GLY A 267 15.22 -50.18 -24.78
CA GLY A 267 15.26 -51.12 -25.90
C GLY A 267 15.84 -50.50 -27.17
N PRO A 268 16.59 -51.25 -28.01
CA PRO A 268 17.18 -50.72 -29.24
C PRO A 268 16.14 -50.47 -30.35
N SER A 269 15.12 -51.33 -30.44
CA SER A 269 14.05 -51.28 -31.45
C SER A 269 12.96 -52.30 -31.12
N TRP A 270 11.83 -52.22 -31.82
CA TRP A 270 10.73 -53.18 -31.71
C TRP A 270 10.36 -53.74 -33.08
N THR A 271 10.13 -55.05 -33.18
CA THR A 271 9.55 -55.66 -34.38
C THR A 271 8.05 -55.90 -34.20
N ARG A 272 7.30 -55.89 -35.30
CA ARG A 272 5.83 -56.05 -35.23
C ARG A 272 5.44 -57.44 -34.70
N SER A 273 6.17 -58.49 -35.06
CA SER A 273 5.94 -59.87 -34.61
C SER A 273 6.21 -60.08 -33.11
N GLU A 274 7.12 -59.32 -32.50
CA GLU A 274 7.37 -59.33 -31.06
C GLU A 274 6.30 -58.56 -30.28
N VAL A 275 5.78 -57.47 -30.86
CA VAL A 275 4.84 -56.59 -30.18
C VAL A 275 3.40 -57.10 -30.31
N TRP A 276 3.00 -57.64 -31.46
CA TRP A 276 1.62 -57.99 -31.75
C TRP A 276 1.47 -59.42 -32.26
N ASN A 277 0.51 -60.14 -31.67
CA ASN A 277 -0.02 -61.36 -32.27
C ASN A 277 -1.34 -61.04 -32.97
N VAL A 278 -1.31 -61.00 -34.30
CA VAL A 278 -2.45 -60.62 -35.16
C VAL A 278 -2.83 -61.76 -36.11
N THR A 279 -4.03 -61.69 -36.69
CA THR A 279 -4.48 -62.69 -37.66
C THR A 279 -3.66 -62.63 -38.97
N PRO A 280 -3.58 -63.72 -39.75
CA PRO A 280 -2.87 -63.71 -41.04
C PRO A 280 -3.36 -62.63 -42.02
N ALA A 281 -4.66 -62.31 -41.99
CA ALA A 281 -5.24 -61.23 -42.80
C ALA A 281 -4.75 -59.85 -42.37
N ALA A 282 -4.58 -59.63 -41.06
CA ALA A 282 -3.99 -58.42 -40.51
C ALA A 282 -2.49 -58.31 -40.85
N ASP A 283 -1.77 -59.43 -40.80
CA ASP A 283 -0.35 -59.51 -41.18
C ASP A 283 -0.16 -59.04 -42.63
N GLU A 284 -0.96 -59.56 -43.57
CA GLU A 284 -0.90 -59.17 -44.99
C GLU A 284 -1.22 -57.68 -45.19
N LEU A 285 -2.17 -57.15 -44.41
CA LEU A 285 -2.59 -55.76 -44.47
C LEU A 285 -1.49 -54.79 -43.98
N TRP A 286 -0.77 -55.15 -42.91
CA TRP A 286 0.26 -54.31 -42.30
C TRP A 286 1.64 -54.45 -42.93
N GLU A 287 1.93 -55.57 -43.60
CA GLU A 287 3.25 -55.85 -44.20
C GLU A 287 3.83 -54.73 -45.07
N PRO A 288 3.06 -54.03 -45.95
CA PRO A 288 3.61 -52.94 -46.75
C PRO A 288 3.84 -51.63 -45.98
N ILE A 289 3.29 -51.48 -44.77
CA ILE A 289 3.35 -50.24 -43.96
C ILE A 289 4.35 -50.40 -42.81
N VAL A 290 4.18 -51.46 -42.01
CA VAL A 290 5.07 -51.85 -40.91
C VAL A 290 5.41 -53.33 -41.09
N PRO A 291 6.55 -53.66 -41.71
CA PRO A 291 6.92 -55.05 -41.99
C PRO A 291 7.04 -55.90 -40.73
N ARG A 292 6.71 -57.19 -40.83
CA ARG A 292 6.61 -58.11 -39.67
C ARG A 292 7.86 -58.17 -38.80
N ASP A 293 9.00 -58.40 -39.44
CA ASP A 293 10.27 -58.73 -38.77
C ASP A 293 11.34 -57.64 -38.97
N GLN A 294 10.96 -56.44 -39.43
CA GLN A 294 11.88 -55.31 -39.53
C GLN A 294 11.86 -54.49 -38.23
N PRO A 295 13.04 -54.10 -37.71
CA PRO A 295 13.13 -53.30 -36.49
C PRO A 295 12.60 -51.88 -36.73
N ASN A 296 11.79 -51.40 -35.81
CA ASN A 296 11.29 -50.03 -35.78
C ASN A 296 11.79 -49.32 -34.52
N THR A 297 12.50 -48.21 -34.68
CA THR A 297 12.98 -47.39 -33.56
C THR A 297 11.92 -46.43 -33.02
N LEU A 298 10.81 -46.24 -33.75
CA LEU A 298 9.64 -45.47 -33.32
C LEU A 298 8.59 -46.39 -32.70
N TRP A 299 8.18 -46.10 -31.47
CA TRP A 299 7.06 -46.80 -30.83
C TRP A 299 5.73 -46.18 -31.26
N SER A 300 5.57 -44.87 -31.06
CA SER A 300 4.35 -44.13 -31.41
C SER A 300 4.64 -42.65 -31.51
N SER A 301 3.88 -41.94 -32.33
CA SER A 301 3.90 -40.47 -32.34
C SER A 301 2.49 -39.91 -32.40
N VAL A 302 2.17 -38.93 -31.55
CA VAL A 302 0.81 -38.40 -31.42
C VAL A 302 0.80 -36.88 -31.21
N GLN A 303 -0.14 -36.19 -31.87
CA GLN A 303 -0.45 -34.80 -31.56
C GLN A 303 -1.32 -34.74 -30.30
N CYS A 304 -0.80 -34.08 -29.27
CA CYS A 304 -1.44 -33.89 -27.98
C CYS A 304 -1.96 -32.47 -27.80
N THR A 305 -2.98 -32.35 -26.97
CA THR A 305 -3.56 -31.08 -26.52
C THR A 305 -3.89 -31.19 -25.04
N MET A 306 -3.56 -30.17 -24.25
CA MET A 306 -3.97 -30.06 -22.86
C MET A 306 -4.78 -28.78 -22.64
N SER A 307 -5.91 -28.88 -21.95
CA SER A 307 -6.78 -27.74 -21.70
C SER A 307 -7.16 -27.64 -20.23
N GLY A 308 -6.95 -26.45 -19.67
CA GLY A 308 -7.44 -26.07 -18.35
C GLY A 308 -8.85 -25.50 -18.45
N PHE A 309 -9.75 -25.93 -17.57
CA PHE A 309 -11.10 -25.37 -17.47
C PHE A 309 -11.49 -25.12 -16.02
N THR A 310 -12.30 -24.09 -15.82
CA THR A 310 -12.82 -23.70 -14.51
C THR A 310 -14.35 -23.76 -14.55
N ASN A 311 -14.93 -24.70 -13.79
CA ASN A 311 -16.37 -24.73 -13.51
C ASN A 311 -16.65 -24.17 -12.12
N ALA A 312 -17.88 -23.72 -11.86
CA ALA A 312 -18.30 -23.00 -10.65
C ALA A 312 -18.02 -23.69 -9.30
N SER A 313 -17.57 -24.96 -9.30
CA SER A 313 -17.25 -25.74 -8.10
C SER A 313 -15.93 -26.52 -8.18
N ARG A 314 -15.29 -26.66 -9.36
CA ARG A 314 -14.01 -27.39 -9.54
C ARG A 314 -13.22 -26.83 -10.72
N ALA A 315 -11.93 -26.58 -10.51
CA ALA A 315 -10.96 -26.48 -11.60
C ALA A 315 -10.60 -27.90 -12.05
N GLY A 316 -10.49 -28.10 -13.36
CA GLY A 316 -10.12 -29.37 -13.97
C GLY A 316 -9.17 -29.16 -15.12
N CYS A 317 -8.48 -30.24 -15.51
CA CYS A 317 -7.66 -30.25 -16.71
C CYS A 317 -7.96 -31.50 -17.53
N ARG A 318 -7.99 -31.34 -18.85
CA ARG A 318 -8.13 -32.43 -19.81
C ARG A 318 -6.89 -32.46 -20.69
N SER A 319 -6.20 -33.58 -20.73
CA SER A 319 -5.12 -33.84 -21.70
C SER A 319 -5.55 -34.98 -22.61
N SER A 320 -5.45 -34.80 -23.92
CA SER A 320 -5.75 -35.85 -24.91
C SER A 320 -4.74 -36.99 -24.86
N CYS A 321 -3.56 -36.75 -24.29
CA CYS A 321 -2.50 -37.74 -24.13
C CYS A 321 -2.32 -38.20 -22.67
N ARG A 322 -3.31 -37.97 -21.79
CA ARG A 322 -3.21 -38.29 -20.35
C ARG A 322 -2.79 -39.74 -20.09
N HIS A 323 -3.24 -40.68 -20.92
CA HIS A 323 -2.90 -42.11 -20.80
C HIS A 323 -1.51 -42.45 -21.32
N VAL A 324 -0.99 -41.70 -22.31
CA VAL A 324 0.40 -41.81 -22.76
C VAL A 324 1.35 -41.23 -21.71
N THR A 325 0.90 -40.18 -21.00
CA THR A 325 1.69 -39.48 -19.98
C THR A 325 1.57 -40.06 -18.57
N ASN A 326 0.63 -40.97 -18.32
CA ASN A 326 0.59 -41.78 -17.10
C ASN A 326 1.63 -42.90 -17.24
N LEU A 327 2.89 -42.44 -17.38
CA LEU A 327 4.16 -43.07 -17.76
C LEU A 327 4.63 -44.12 -16.72
N GLY A 328 3.69 -44.96 -16.32
CA GLY A 328 3.79 -46.02 -15.34
C GLY A 328 2.42 -46.65 -15.17
N LEU A 329 2.27 -47.87 -15.72
CA LEU A 329 1.17 -48.81 -15.46
C LEU A 329 -0.16 -48.50 -16.16
N LEU A 330 -0.28 -48.83 -17.44
CA LEU A 330 -1.36 -49.74 -17.85
C LEU A 330 -0.84 -50.76 -18.88
N PRO A 331 -1.25 -52.03 -18.75
CA PRO A 331 -0.84 -53.12 -19.61
C PRO A 331 -1.45 -52.94 -21.00
N VAL A 332 -0.78 -53.51 -22.01
CA VAL A 332 -1.39 -54.21 -23.15
C VAL A 332 -2.89 -53.89 -23.32
N ILE A 333 -3.21 -53.03 -24.28
CA ILE A 333 -4.59 -52.79 -24.71
C ILE A 333 -5.21 -54.16 -24.97
N ARG A 334 -6.20 -54.54 -24.14
CA ARG A 334 -6.57 -55.95 -24.03
C ARG A 334 -7.67 -56.39 -25.00
N HIS A 335 -8.39 -55.46 -25.65
CA HIS A 335 -9.35 -55.78 -26.71
C HIS A 335 -9.54 -54.59 -27.65
N TRP A 336 -9.39 -54.83 -28.95
CA TRP A 336 -9.91 -53.96 -30.01
C TRP A 336 -11.19 -54.60 -30.54
N ASN A 337 -12.30 -53.86 -30.63
CA ASN A 337 -13.53 -54.38 -31.23
C ASN A 337 -13.67 -53.78 -32.63
N TRP A 338 -13.17 -54.50 -33.63
CA TRP A 338 -13.30 -54.16 -35.04
C TRP A 338 -14.64 -54.66 -35.60
N ASP A 339 -15.10 -54.04 -36.69
CA ASP A 339 -16.17 -54.58 -37.56
C ASP A 339 -15.70 -55.90 -38.23
N ASN A 340 -15.96 -57.00 -37.54
CA ASN A 340 -16.03 -58.41 -37.98
C ASN A 340 -14.83 -59.13 -38.63
N ASP A 341 -13.72 -58.49 -39.04
CA ASP A 341 -12.56 -59.23 -39.63
C ASP A 341 -11.22 -59.12 -38.88
N LEU A 342 -11.10 -58.31 -37.83
CA LEU A 342 -9.86 -58.10 -37.05
C LEU A 342 -10.11 -58.21 -35.53
N GLN A 343 -10.83 -59.24 -35.11
CA GLN A 343 -11.38 -59.34 -33.74
C GLN A 343 -10.41 -59.78 -32.64
N ASP A 344 -9.19 -60.25 -32.94
CA ASP A 344 -8.26 -60.74 -31.90
C ASP A 344 -6.82 -60.29 -32.18
N ALA A 345 -6.47 -59.08 -31.76
CA ALA A 345 -5.08 -58.63 -31.69
C ALA A 345 -4.68 -58.39 -30.23
N HIS A 346 -3.71 -59.15 -29.73
CA HIS A 346 -3.15 -58.99 -28.38
C HIS A 346 -1.73 -58.43 -28.49
N SER A 347 -1.46 -57.26 -27.88
CA SER A 347 -0.07 -56.82 -27.74
C SER A 347 0.63 -57.71 -26.71
N GLN A 348 1.74 -58.32 -27.08
CA GLN A 348 2.55 -59.21 -26.24
C GLN A 348 3.80 -58.52 -25.68
N GLY A 349 4.18 -57.38 -26.27
CA GLY A 349 5.38 -56.63 -25.91
C GLY A 349 5.12 -55.13 -25.75
N GLY A 350 6.03 -54.47 -25.06
CA GLY A 350 6.02 -53.05 -24.75
C GLY A 350 7.45 -52.55 -24.51
N TRP A 351 7.58 -51.46 -23.78
CA TRP A 351 8.85 -51.01 -23.20
C TRP A 351 8.75 -51.08 -21.67
N ASP A 352 9.84 -51.47 -21.02
CA ASP A 352 9.86 -51.76 -19.57
C ASP A 352 10.01 -50.48 -18.72
N SER A 353 10.79 -49.52 -19.22
CA SER A 353 11.08 -48.29 -18.49
C SER A 353 11.34 -47.10 -19.43
N ILE A 354 11.20 -45.88 -18.89
CA ILE A 354 11.58 -44.64 -19.54
C ILE A 354 12.95 -44.25 -19.03
N LEU A 355 13.86 -43.94 -19.95
CA LEU A 355 15.21 -43.55 -19.61
C LEU A 355 15.29 -42.05 -19.31
N TYR A 356 14.74 -41.23 -20.20
CA TYR A 356 14.72 -39.75 -20.09
C TYR A 356 13.82 -39.14 -21.18
N CYS A 357 13.67 -37.81 -21.19
CA CYS A 357 13.01 -37.09 -22.29
C CYS A 357 13.95 -36.10 -23.01
N ARG A 358 13.65 -35.81 -24.28
CA ARG A 358 14.19 -34.68 -25.05
C ARG A 358 13.06 -33.71 -25.35
N ALA A 359 13.16 -32.48 -24.89
CA ALA A 359 12.11 -31.47 -25.05
C ALA A 359 12.59 -30.29 -25.89
N GLU A 360 11.79 -29.94 -26.90
CA GLU A 360 12.03 -28.78 -27.76
C GLU A 360 11.84 -27.50 -26.95
N LEU A 361 12.88 -26.67 -26.88
CA LEU A 361 12.84 -25.39 -26.20
C LEU A 361 11.98 -24.40 -26.99
N ARG A 362 11.10 -23.69 -26.29
CA ARG A 362 10.28 -22.62 -26.86
C ARG A 362 10.62 -21.29 -26.21
N HIS A 363 10.71 -20.24 -27.01
CA HIS A 363 10.77 -18.88 -26.50
C HIS A 363 9.41 -18.48 -25.92
N GLN A 364 9.31 -18.45 -24.60
CA GLN A 364 8.13 -17.98 -23.89
C GLN A 364 8.26 -16.47 -23.65
N THR A 365 7.30 -15.71 -24.14
CA THR A 365 7.26 -14.26 -23.95
C THR A 365 6.40 -13.92 -22.73
N CYS A 366 7.02 -13.27 -21.74
CA CYS A 366 6.33 -12.63 -20.63
C CYS A 366 6.23 -11.13 -20.90
N ALA A 367 5.10 -10.54 -20.55
CA ALA A 367 4.86 -9.13 -20.80
C ALA A 367 4.41 -8.40 -19.53
N VAL A 368 4.67 -7.10 -19.47
CA VAL A 368 4.02 -6.20 -18.52
C VAL A 368 3.01 -5.37 -19.29
N ALA A 369 1.77 -5.37 -18.80
CA ALA A 369 0.66 -4.73 -19.45
C ALA A 369 0.03 -3.64 -18.59
N LEU A 370 -0.58 -2.65 -19.26
CA LEU A 370 -1.26 -1.52 -18.67
C LEU A 370 -2.77 -1.59 -18.95
N SER A 371 -3.59 -1.58 -17.90
CA SER A 371 -5.03 -1.39 -17.95
C SER A 371 -5.39 0.09 -18.02
N LYS A 372 -5.74 0.54 -19.23
CA LYS A 372 -6.12 1.93 -19.51
C LYS A 372 -7.41 2.36 -18.78
N PRO A 373 -8.47 1.55 -18.62
CA PRO A 373 -9.66 1.94 -17.86
C PRO A 373 -9.37 2.19 -16.38
N LEU A 374 -8.53 1.35 -15.76
CA LEU A 374 -8.13 1.54 -14.36
C LEU A 374 -7.25 2.78 -14.19
N LEU A 375 -6.27 2.98 -15.08
CA LEU A 375 -5.44 4.19 -15.06
C LEU A 375 -6.28 5.46 -15.24
N PHE A 376 -7.27 5.43 -16.13
CA PHE A 376 -8.20 6.55 -16.34
C PHE A 376 -9.00 6.88 -15.07
N ALA A 377 -9.52 5.88 -14.36
CA ALA A 377 -10.22 6.07 -13.09
C ALA A 377 -9.31 6.71 -12.01
N VAL A 378 -8.03 6.30 -11.96
CA VAL A 378 -7.03 6.91 -11.07
C VAL A 378 -6.76 8.37 -11.46
N ILE A 379 -6.62 8.66 -12.75
CA ILE A 379 -6.43 10.03 -13.27
C ILE A 379 -7.60 10.94 -12.87
N LEU A 380 -8.84 10.47 -13.02
CA LEU A 380 -10.02 11.23 -12.61
C LEU A 380 -9.99 11.57 -11.11
N SER A 381 -9.58 10.60 -10.29
CA SER A 381 -9.44 10.82 -8.85
C SER A 381 -8.34 11.85 -8.52
N VAL A 382 -7.16 11.72 -9.15
CA VAL A 382 -6.05 12.67 -8.94
C VAL A 382 -6.42 14.07 -9.44
N LEU A 383 -7.11 14.17 -10.59
CA LEU A 383 -7.64 15.44 -11.11
C LEU A 383 -8.57 16.10 -10.10
N LEU A 384 -9.56 15.36 -9.58
CA LEU A 384 -10.49 15.88 -8.60
C LEU A 384 -9.76 16.34 -7.32
N LYS A 385 -8.73 15.62 -6.87
CA LYS A 385 -7.87 16.06 -5.77
C LYS A 385 -7.15 17.36 -6.07
N VAL A 386 -6.53 17.50 -7.24
CA VAL A 386 -5.85 18.75 -7.65
C VAL A 386 -6.84 19.92 -7.61
N VAL A 387 -8.04 19.74 -8.19
CA VAL A 387 -9.10 20.75 -8.17
C VAL A 387 -9.47 21.13 -6.73
N ILE A 388 -9.72 20.14 -5.87
CA ILE A 388 -10.05 20.38 -4.46
C ILE A 388 -8.91 21.13 -3.75
N CYS A 389 -7.65 20.71 -3.91
CA CYS A 389 -6.50 21.37 -3.29
C CYS A 389 -6.36 22.84 -3.76
N VAL A 390 -6.62 23.12 -5.03
CA VAL A 390 -6.64 24.50 -5.57
C VAL A 390 -7.82 25.30 -4.98
N VAL A 391 -9.00 24.69 -4.82
CA VAL A 391 -10.13 25.32 -4.14
C VAL A 391 -9.79 25.63 -2.69
N VAL A 392 -9.17 24.70 -1.94
CA VAL A 392 -8.74 24.93 -0.55
C VAL A 392 -7.77 26.11 -0.48
N LEU A 393 -6.79 26.17 -1.38
CA LEU A 393 -5.82 27.27 -1.47
C LEU A 393 -6.47 28.63 -1.70
N ARG A 394 -7.49 28.71 -2.56
CA ARG A 394 -8.17 29.96 -2.91
C ARG A 394 -9.26 30.37 -1.93
N ALA A 395 -10.02 29.41 -1.42
CA ALA A 395 -11.24 29.64 -0.65
C ALA A 395 -11.01 29.80 0.86
N LEU A 396 -9.98 29.15 1.42
CA LEU A 396 -9.51 29.53 2.75
C LEU A 396 -8.82 30.89 2.59
N GLY A 397 -9.53 31.98 2.91
CA GLY A 397 -9.10 33.37 2.68
C GLY A 397 -7.97 33.87 3.58
N SER A 398 -7.77 35.20 3.65
CA SER A 398 -6.67 35.90 4.35
C SER A 398 -6.60 35.72 5.87
N ARG A 399 -7.57 35.06 6.50
CA ARG A 399 -7.57 34.76 7.94
C ARG A 399 -6.92 33.41 8.18
N GLU A 400 -5.82 33.44 8.92
CA GLU A 400 -4.95 32.28 9.07
C GLU A 400 -5.56 31.25 10.01
N PRO A 401 -5.70 29.98 9.58
CA PRO A 401 -6.12 28.92 10.47
C PRO A 401 -5.04 28.64 11.53
N LEU A 402 -5.47 28.25 12.74
CA LEU A 402 -4.56 27.83 13.80
C LEU A 402 -4.16 26.38 13.55
N VAL A 403 -3.10 26.16 12.77
CA VAL A 403 -2.74 24.82 12.28
C VAL A 403 -1.83 24.09 13.25
N THR A 404 -0.99 24.82 13.99
CA THR A 404 -0.08 24.25 14.99
C THR A 404 -0.40 24.72 16.40
N LEU A 405 0.16 24.01 17.38
CA LEU A 405 0.16 24.44 18.78
C LEU A 405 0.74 25.85 18.92
N GLY A 406 1.84 26.14 18.23
CA GLY A 406 2.47 27.46 18.27
C GLY A 406 1.56 28.57 17.73
N ASP A 407 0.82 28.31 16.64
CA ASP A 407 -0.14 29.29 16.10
C ASP A 407 -1.19 29.65 17.17
N ALA A 408 -1.69 28.65 17.90
CA ALA A 408 -2.65 28.86 18.97
C ALA A 408 -2.07 29.67 20.13
N VAL A 409 -0.88 29.30 20.62
CA VAL A 409 -0.22 30.01 21.73
C VAL A 409 0.08 31.46 21.33
N SER A 410 0.59 31.67 20.12
CA SER A 410 0.87 33.02 19.61
C SER A 410 -0.40 33.85 19.51
N TYR A 411 -1.50 33.28 18.99
CA TYR A 411 -2.79 33.95 18.90
C TYR A 411 -3.34 34.31 20.28
N PHE A 412 -3.40 33.35 21.21
CA PHE A 412 -4.00 33.58 22.53
C PHE A 412 -3.19 34.54 23.40
N ILE A 413 -1.87 34.59 23.26
CA ILE A 413 -1.04 35.61 23.95
C ILE A 413 -1.30 36.99 23.34
N SER A 414 -1.31 37.10 22.01
CA SER A 414 -1.36 38.40 21.33
C SER A 414 -2.75 39.04 21.33
N ASN A 415 -3.82 38.25 21.44
CA ASN A 415 -5.21 38.70 21.26
C ASN A 415 -6.00 38.79 22.57
N GLN A 416 -5.33 39.08 23.69
CA GLN A 416 -5.99 39.28 24.99
C GLN A 416 -6.58 40.68 25.08
N LYS A 417 -7.80 40.80 25.61
CA LYS A 417 -8.40 42.10 25.96
C LYS A 417 -7.91 42.54 27.33
N ASP A 418 -7.77 43.85 27.55
CA ASP A 418 -7.23 44.40 28.80
C ASP A 418 -8.04 43.97 30.05
N ASP A 419 -9.38 43.88 29.95
CA ASP A 419 -10.27 43.35 31.01
C ASP A 419 -10.04 41.86 31.32
N GLU A 420 -9.55 41.10 30.34
CA GLU A 420 -9.23 39.67 30.48
C GLU A 420 -7.81 39.44 31.01
N LEU A 421 -6.91 40.42 30.86
CA LEU A 421 -5.59 40.43 31.48
C LEU A 421 -5.69 40.56 33.00
N ALA A 422 -6.68 41.33 33.45
CA ALA A 422 -7.06 41.38 34.85
C ALA A 422 -7.70 40.05 35.28
N SER A 423 -8.70 39.52 34.58
CA SER A 423 -9.46 38.34 35.02
C SER A 423 -8.86 37.02 34.53
N GLY A 424 -8.03 36.36 35.34
CA GLY A 424 -7.42 35.04 35.07
C GLY A 424 -8.40 33.85 34.90
N LEU A 425 -9.67 34.10 34.58
CA LEU A 425 -10.81 33.21 34.83
C LEU A 425 -11.71 33.00 33.61
N LEU A 426 -11.16 32.97 32.39
CA LEU A 426 -11.95 32.72 31.16
C LEU A 426 -12.79 31.45 31.27
N THR A 427 -12.24 30.37 31.83
CA THR A 427 -12.94 29.09 32.01
C THR A 427 -14.10 29.21 33.00
N GLN A 428 -13.93 29.95 34.09
CA GLN A 428 -15.01 30.17 35.05
C GLN A 428 -16.10 31.08 34.49
N ARG A 429 -15.78 32.14 33.72
CA ARG A 429 -16.81 33.02 33.14
C ARG A 429 -17.70 32.26 32.16
N ILE A 430 -17.11 31.37 31.36
CA ILE A 430 -17.80 30.46 30.44
C ILE A 430 -18.64 29.39 31.19
N LEU A 431 -18.13 28.84 32.29
CA LEU A 431 -18.89 27.92 33.15
C LEU A 431 -20.03 28.63 33.90
N ARG A 432 -19.83 29.88 34.32
CA ARG A 432 -20.78 30.74 35.03
C ARG A 432 -21.96 31.13 34.12
N THR A 433 -21.75 31.28 32.82
CA THR A 433 -22.84 31.43 31.82
C THR A 433 -23.68 30.17 31.60
N ARG A 434 -23.21 28.98 32.03
CA ARG A 434 -23.92 27.69 31.87
C ARG A 434 -24.74 27.29 33.11
N GLY A 435 -25.42 28.25 33.73
CA GLY A 435 -26.45 27.96 34.73
C GLY A 435 -27.33 26.78 34.30
N LEU A 436 -27.35 25.73 35.13
CA LEU A 436 -28.09 24.47 35.02
C LEU A 436 -27.83 23.59 33.77
N LYS A 437 -27.18 22.44 33.96
CA LYS A 437 -27.51 21.22 33.20
C LYS A 437 -28.58 20.44 33.98
N THR A 438 -29.79 20.39 33.46
CA THR A 438 -30.84 19.47 33.90
C THR A 438 -30.65 18.13 33.18
N THR A 439 -30.38 17.07 33.93
CA THR A 439 -30.48 15.71 33.41
C THR A 439 -31.75 15.09 33.95
N THR A 440 -32.62 14.63 33.05
CA THR A 440 -33.82 13.88 33.39
C THR A 440 -33.45 12.41 33.48
N SER A 441 -33.52 11.84 34.67
CA SER A 441 -33.36 10.39 34.85
C SER A 441 -34.54 9.65 34.21
N ALA A 442 -34.36 8.38 33.83
CA ALA A 442 -35.41 7.50 33.30
C ALA A 442 -36.62 7.37 34.26
N ASP A 443 -36.44 7.68 35.54
CA ASP A 443 -37.49 7.71 36.59
C ASP A 443 -38.26 9.06 36.67
N GLY A 444 -38.12 9.96 35.70
CA GLY A 444 -38.82 11.25 35.65
C GLY A 444 -38.34 12.31 36.65
N LYS A 445 -37.29 12.01 37.45
CA LYS A 445 -36.68 12.99 38.38
C LYS A 445 -35.62 13.83 37.67
N THR A 446 -35.81 15.14 37.65
CA THR A 446 -34.84 16.12 37.16
C THR A 446 -33.75 16.35 38.21
N LYS A 447 -32.49 16.02 37.91
CA LYS A 447 -31.34 16.46 38.71
C LYS A 447 -30.72 17.68 38.03
N SER A 448 -30.76 18.82 38.71
CA SER A 448 -29.98 20.01 38.34
C SER A 448 -28.62 19.94 39.04
N THR A 449 -27.55 19.71 38.29
CA THR A 449 -26.20 19.86 38.86
C THR A 449 -25.77 21.30 38.65
N ILE A 450 -25.69 22.08 39.74
CA ILE A 450 -25.03 23.39 39.75
C ILE A 450 -23.54 23.10 39.56
N LEU A 451 -22.95 23.61 38.47
CA LEU A 451 -21.50 23.56 38.31
C LEU A 451 -20.94 24.71 39.14
N GLU A 452 -20.48 24.41 40.36
CA GLU A 452 -19.82 25.41 41.20
C GLU A 452 -18.59 25.98 40.47
N PRO A 453 -18.32 27.30 40.58
CA PRO A 453 -17.08 27.87 40.08
C PRO A 453 -15.92 27.13 40.74
N LEU A 454 -15.05 26.55 39.90
CA LEU A 454 -13.86 25.85 40.36
C LEU A 454 -12.89 26.88 40.90
N GLY A 455 -12.92 27.12 42.21
CA GLY A 455 -11.95 27.97 42.90
C GLY A 455 -10.50 27.50 42.70
N PRO A 456 -9.53 28.24 43.25
CA PRO A 456 -8.11 27.89 43.20
C PRO A 456 -7.90 26.41 43.52
N ARG A 457 -6.92 25.77 42.90
CA ARG A 457 -6.62 24.34 43.12
C ARG A 457 -5.20 24.16 43.59
N GLN A 458 -5.04 23.22 44.50
CA GLN A 458 -3.71 22.78 44.94
C GLN A 458 -3.01 22.06 43.78
N TRP A 459 -1.76 22.43 43.50
CA TRP A 459 -0.93 21.72 42.55
C TRP A 459 -0.53 20.37 43.15
N VAL A 460 -1.16 19.32 42.64
CA VAL A 460 -0.82 17.96 43.01
C VAL A 460 -0.07 17.34 41.85
N ILE A 461 1.18 16.96 42.10
CA ILE A 461 1.88 16.06 41.18
C ILE A 461 1.21 14.70 41.36
N GLU A 462 0.35 14.31 40.42
CA GLU A 462 -0.27 13.00 40.43
C GLU A 462 0.80 11.89 40.37
N ARG A 463 1.26 11.44 41.53
CA ARG A 463 2.06 10.22 41.72
C ARG A 463 1.11 9.03 41.84
N HIS A 464 0.19 8.85 40.89
CA HIS A 464 -0.69 7.67 40.90
C HIS A 464 0.20 6.41 40.86
N GLY A 465 0.11 5.61 41.92
CA GLY A 465 1.15 4.66 42.35
C GLY A 465 1.51 3.56 41.35
N LYS A 466 2.75 3.06 41.43
CA LYS A 466 3.43 1.99 40.63
C LYS A 466 3.35 2.10 39.09
N ILE A 467 2.31 2.69 38.51
CA ILE A 467 2.12 3.01 37.10
C ILE A 467 2.66 4.44 36.91
N GLY A 468 3.97 4.59 37.17
CA GLY A 468 4.65 5.88 37.29
C GLY A 468 4.67 6.72 36.01
N ASN A 469 5.24 7.92 36.13
CA ASN A 469 5.51 8.99 35.13
C ASN A 469 5.55 8.60 33.64
N HIS A 470 5.95 7.38 33.31
CA HIS A 470 5.90 6.76 31.99
C HIS A 470 4.55 6.88 31.28
N HIS A 471 3.40 6.81 31.97
CA HIS A 471 2.09 6.82 31.31
C HIS A 471 1.52 8.22 31.05
N ARG A 472 2.13 9.28 31.59
CA ARG A 472 1.60 10.66 31.47
C ARG A 472 1.56 11.12 30.01
N ARG A 473 2.54 10.73 29.20
CA ARG A 473 2.57 11.05 27.77
C ARG A 473 1.48 10.30 27.00
N ALA A 474 1.21 9.04 27.35
CA ALA A 474 0.14 8.24 26.75
C ALA A 474 -1.26 8.82 27.01
N CYS A 475 -1.47 9.53 28.13
CA CYS A 475 -2.74 10.21 28.45
C CYS A 475 -3.08 11.35 27.46
N ALA A 476 -2.10 11.85 26.71
CA ALA A 476 -2.33 12.81 25.63
C ALA A 476 -3.22 12.26 24.51
N VAL A 477 -3.23 10.93 24.35
CA VAL A 477 -4.00 10.24 23.33
C VAL A 477 -5.30 9.74 23.98
N PRO A 478 -6.47 10.18 23.50
CA PRO A 478 -7.75 9.73 24.04
C PRO A 478 -7.92 8.21 23.96
N ARG A 479 -8.61 7.61 24.94
CA ARG A 479 -8.90 6.17 24.97
C ARG A 479 -9.55 5.68 23.67
N THR A 480 -10.43 6.48 23.05
CA THR A 480 -11.08 6.16 21.78
C THR A 480 -10.07 6.02 20.63
N VAL A 481 -9.07 6.91 20.57
CA VAL A 481 -8.00 6.86 19.56
C VAL A 481 -7.09 5.65 19.80
N TRP A 482 -6.78 5.34 21.05
CA TRP A 482 -6.04 4.12 21.39
C TRP A 482 -6.79 2.85 20.98
N VAL A 483 -8.06 2.72 21.38
CA VAL A 483 -8.88 1.55 21.06
C VAL A 483 -9.01 1.36 19.56
N THR A 484 -9.34 2.42 18.82
CA THR A 484 -9.47 2.34 17.35
C THR A 484 -8.15 1.98 16.67
N THR A 485 -7.02 2.55 17.10
CA THR A 485 -5.69 2.21 16.56
C THR A 485 -5.32 0.75 16.82
N HIS A 486 -5.58 0.23 18.02
CA HIS A 486 -5.31 -1.17 18.35
C HIS A 486 -6.25 -2.12 17.60
N ILE A 487 -7.54 -1.77 17.43
CA ILE A 487 -8.48 -2.57 16.62
C ILE A 487 -7.97 -2.68 15.19
N ILE A 488 -7.57 -1.56 14.57
CA ILE A 488 -6.98 -1.58 13.22
C ILE A 488 -5.77 -2.51 13.21
N PHE A 489 -4.81 -2.32 14.14
CA PHE A 489 -3.62 -3.17 14.23
C PHE A 489 -3.93 -4.67 14.30
N PHE A 490 -4.77 -5.09 15.25
CA PHE A 490 -5.08 -6.50 15.47
C PHE A 490 -5.86 -7.11 14.29
N LEU A 491 -6.75 -6.36 13.64
CA LEU A 491 -7.42 -6.81 12.42
C LEU A 491 -6.42 -7.05 11.28
N GLY A 492 -5.48 -6.12 11.08
CA GLY A 492 -4.42 -6.26 10.07
C GLY A 492 -3.49 -7.44 10.34
N LEU A 493 -3.06 -7.58 11.60
CA LEU A 493 -2.21 -8.67 12.04
C LEU A 493 -2.91 -10.03 11.89
N ALA A 494 -4.17 -10.14 12.31
CA ALA A 494 -4.95 -11.37 12.17
C ALA A 494 -5.16 -11.74 10.69
N GLY A 495 -5.43 -10.76 9.83
CA GLY A 495 -5.57 -10.99 8.39
C GLY A 495 -4.26 -11.48 7.75
N ALA A 496 -3.14 -10.79 8.01
CA ALA A 496 -1.84 -11.17 7.46
C ALA A 496 -1.34 -12.51 8.00
N ALA A 497 -1.46 -12.75 9.31
CA ALA A 497 -1.07 -14.01 9.94
C ALA A 497 -1.98 -15.17 9.49
N GLY A 498 -3.29 -14.94 9.38
CA GLY A 498 -4.23 -15.93 8.86
C GLY A 498 -3.88 -16.35 7.44
N CYS A 499 -3.61 -15.38 6.56
CA CYS A 499 -3.13 -15.66 5.20
C CYS A 499 -1.82 -16.46 5.26
N PHE A 500 -0.81 -15.98 5.98
CA PHE A 500 0.48 -16.67 6.09
C PHE A 500 0.35 -18.12 6.60
N ILE A 501 -0.47 -18.36 7.62
CA ILE A 501 -0.69 -19.71 8.17
C ILE A 501 -1.37 -20.62 7.14
N MET A 502 -2.38 -20.12 6.42
CA MET A 502 -3.02 -20.88 5.34
C MET A 502 -1.99 -21.23 4.27
N GLN A 503 -1.15 -20.26 3.89
CA GLN A 503 -0.16 -20.44 2.85
C GLN A 503 0.90 -21.51 3.20
N ILE A 504 1.41 -21.50 4.44
CA ILE A 504 2.38 -22.50 4.91
C ILE A 504 1.73 -23.88 5.08
N ARG A 505 0.47 -23.95 5.53
CA ARG A 505 -0.29 -25.21 5.63
C ARG A 505 -0.43 -25.89 4.27
N ASP A 506 -0.59 -25.10 3.21
CA ASP A 506 -0.70 -25.59 1.83
C ASP A 506 0.67 -25.95 1.21
N GLY A 507 1.75 -25.93 2.00
CA GLY A 507 3.09 -26.38 1.60
C GLY A 507 3.88 -25.36 0.79
N MET A 508 3.47 -24.08 0.77
CA MET A 508 4.17 -23.05 0.00
C MET A 508 5.54 -22.71 0.57
N ARG A 509 6.51 -22.51 -0.33
CA ARG A 509 7.88 -22.12 0.01
C ARG A 509 8.00 -20.62 0.25
N LEU A 510 8.99 -20.23 1.05
CA LEU A 510 9.25 -18.84 1.41
C LEU A 510 10.01 -18.10 0.28
N HIS A 511 9.27 -17.56 -0.69
CA HIS A 511 9.81 -16.72 -1.76
C HIS A 511 9.47 -15.24 -1.56
N LEU A 512 10.44 -14.34 -1.79
CA LEU A 512 10.27 -12.89 -1.66
C LEU A 512 9.41 -12.28 -2.77
N LEU A 513 9.56 -12.80 -3.97
CA LEU A 513 8.77 -12.40 -5.14
C LEU A 513 7.74 -13.51 -5.42
N PRO A 514 6.55 -13.16 -5.94
CA PRO A 514 5.60 -14.16 -6.40
C PRO A 514 6.27 -15.08 -7.44
N VAL A 515 6.22 -16.39 -7.18
CA VAL A 515 6.71 -17.42 -8.12
C VAL A 515 5.59 -17.71 -9.10
N PHE A 516 5.84 -17.42 -10.37
CA PHE A 516 4.87 -17.55 -11.47
C PHE A 516 5.06 -18.84 -12.30
N ASP A 517 5.93 -19.75 -11.84
CA ASP A 517 6.31 -20.95 -12.58
C ASP A 517 5.19 -22.02 -12.48
N ALA A 518 5.07 -22.90 -13.47
CA ALA A 518 4.00 -23.91 -13.55
C ALA A 518 4.03 -24.96 -12.42
N ILE A 519 5.19 -25.18 -11.80
CA ILE A 519 5.43 -26.27 -10.84
C ILE A 519 4.75 -25.97 -9.48
N GLU A 520 4.48 -24.71 -9.16
CA GLU A 520 3.87 -24.30 -7.87
C GLU A 520 2.42 -23.82 -8.05
N ALA A 521 1.55 -24.70 -8.55
CA ALA A 521 0.10 -24.44 -8.65
C ALA A 521 -0.56 -24.06 -7.31
N ALA A 522 0.07 -24.39 -6.18
CA ALA A 522 -0.37 -24.01 -4.83
C ALA A 522 -0.40 -22.48 -4.59
N ASN A 523 0.39 -21.71 -5.35
CA ASN A 523 0.48 -20.24 -5.18
C ASN A 523 -0.64 -19.48 -5.92
N ARG A 524 -1.61 -20.19 -6.51
CA ARG A 524 -2.63 -19.62 -7.38
C ARG A 524 -4.02 -19.83 -6.81
N LEU A 525 -4.70 -18.73 -6.49
CA LEU A 525 -6.10 -18.78 -6.09
C LEU A 525 -7.00 -18.68 -7.32
N GLN A 526 -8.14 -19.36 -7.25
CA GLN A 526 -9.16 -19.25 -8.29
C GLN A 526 -9.67 -17.80 -8.39
N PRO A 527 -9.90 -17.30 -9.62
CA PRO A 527 -10.48 -15.98 -9.81
C PRO A 527 -11.84 -15.83 -9.13
N ILE A 528 -12.15 -14.60 -8.68
CA ILE A 528 -13.37 -14.29 -7.94
C ILE A 528 -14.42 -13.70 -8.88
N GLY A 529 -15.62 -14.29 -8.87
CA GLY A 529 -16.78 -13.81 -9.62
C GLY A 529 -16.92 -14.42 -11.02
N LYS A 530 -18.18 -14.59 -11.46
CA LYS A 530 -18.54 -15.11 -12.80
C LYS A 530 -18.62 -14.04 -13.89
N SER A 531 -18.56 -12.77 -13.51
CA SER A 531 -18.64 -11.58 -14.37
C SER A 531 -17.75 -10.49 -13.76
N LEU A 532 -17.14 -9.63 -14.56
CA LEU A 532 -16.19 -8.60 -14.09
C LEU A 532 -14.99 -9.18 -13.30
N THR A 533 -14.52 -10.38 -13.68
CA THR A 533 -13.56 -11.18 -12.92
C THR A 533 -12.23 -10.44 -12.72
N PHE A 534 -11.74 -9.71 -13.73
CA PHE A 534 -10.52 -8.92 -13.60
C PHE A 534 -10.70 -7.81 -12.56
N ILE A 535 -11.81 -7.07 -12.63
CA ILE A 535 -12.09 -5.98 -11.69
C ILE A 535 -12.25 -6.51 -10.27
N TYR A 536 -13.07 -7.54 -10.05
CA TYR A 536 -13.27 -8.08 -8.71
C TYR A 536 -11.97 -8.60 -8.09
N SER A 537 -11.17 -9.34 -8.86
CA SER A 537 -9.85 -9.79 -8.42
C SER A 537 -8.94 -8.61 -8.09
N THR A 538 -8.97 -7.54 -8.89
CA THR A 538 -8.26 -6.28 -8.62
C THR A 538 -8.70 -5.64 -7.30
N LEU A 539 -10.01 -5.52 -7.06
CA LEU A 539 -10.53 -4.93 -5.83
C LEU A 539 -10.09 -5.72 -4.59
N VAL A 540 -10.12 -7.06 -4.67
CA VAL A 540 -9.77 -7.94 -3.55
C VAL A 540 -8.27 -7.90 -3.26
N VAL A 541 -7.43 -8.06 -4.29
CA VAL A 541 -5.96 -8.02 -4.14
C VAL A 541 -5.49 -6.67 -3.59
N ASN A 542 -6.18 -5.58 -3.93
CA ASN A 542 -5.81 -4.23 -3.49
C ASN A 542 -6.55 -3.73 -2.24
N ALA A 543 -7.58 -4.42 -1.75
CA ALA A 543 -8.28 -4.03 -0.53
C ALA A 543 -7.34 -3.84 0.69
N PRO A 544 -6.30 -4.67 0.90
CA PRO A 544 -5.34 -4.46 1.98
C PRO A 544 -4.57 -3.13 1.86
N HIS A 545 -4.38 -2.57 0.66
CA HIS A 545 -3.76 -1.25 0.50
C HIS A 545 -4.62 -0.15 1.13
N LEU A 546 -5.95 -0.21 0.98
CA LEU A 546 -6.84 0.74 1.65
C LEU A 546 -6.70 0.63 3.17
N PHE A 547 -6.61 -0.59 3.70
CA PHE A 547 -6.37 -0.83 5.11
C PHE A 547 -5.02 -0.26 5.59
N LEU A 548 -3.93 -0.43 4.82
CA LEU A 548 -2.63 0.15 5.14
C LEU A 548 -2.67 1.69 5.19
N SER A 549 -3.50 2.31 4.35
CA SER A 549 -3.70 3.77 4.37
C SER A 549 -4.42 4.23 5.65
N LEU A 550 -5.40 3.47 6.13
CA LEU A 550 -6.06 3.74 7.42
C LEU A 550 -5.08 3.57 8.58
N TRP A 551 -4.23 2.55 8.53
CA TRP A 551 -3.17 2.34 9.52
C TRP A 551 -2.18 3.52 9.55
N TYR A 552 -1.74 4.02 8.39
CA TYR A 552 -0.91 5.22 8.30
C TYR A 552 -1.58 6.44 8.97
N LEU A 553 -2.87 6.68 8.70
CA LEU A 553 -3.60 7.80 9.30
C LEU A 553 -3.74 7.67 10.81
N ALA A 554 -3.97 6.45 11.32
CA ALA A 554 -4.04 6.17 12.76
C ALA A 554 -2.68 6.42 13.45
N LEU A 555 -1.59 5.90 12.89
CA LEU A 555 -0.24 6.17 13.41
C LEU A 555 0.12 7.66 13.38
N ASN A 556 -0.20 8.35 12.28
CA ASN A 556 0.00 9.79 12.15
C ASN A 556 -0.76 10.54 13.24
N ALA A 557 -2.02 10.19 13.48
CA ALA A 557 -2.86 10.79 14.51
C ALA A 557 -2.30 10.60 15.93
N CYS A 558 -1.81 9.40 16.27
CA CYS A 558 -1.22 9.10 17.59
C CYS A 558 0.10 9.83 17.78
N ILE A 559 1.05 9.70 16.84
CA ILE A 559 2.38 10.29 16.96
C ILE A 559 2.31 11.82 16.98
N THR A 560 1.40 12.43 16.21
CA THR A 560 1.20 13.89 16.24
C THR A 560 0.78 14.38 17.62
N ARG A 561 -0.12 13.66 18.32
CA ARG A 561 -0.52 13.98 19.70
C ARG A 561 0.62 13.80 20.70
N LEU A 562 1.37 12.70 20.59
CA LEU A 562 2.52 12.43 21.45
C LEU A 562 3.64 13.46 21.29
N GLU A 563 3.85 13.98 20.08
CA GLU A 563 4.82 15.05 19.83
C GLU A 563 4.30 16.43 20.22
N MET A 564 2.99 16.69 20.08
CA MET A 564 2.37 17.92 20.57
C MET A 564 2.52 18.08 22.08
N VAL A 565 2.25 17.02 22.87
CA VAL A 565 2.41 17.08 24.33
C VAL A 565 3.88 17.17 24.74
N ARG A 566 4.78 16.51 23.99
CA ARG A 566 6.22 16.70 24.20
C ARG A 566 6.64 18.14 23.97
N GLU A 567 6.16 18.77 22.90
CA GLU A 567 6.44 20.17 22.59
C GLU A 567 5.90 21.11 23.67
N TRP A 568 4.69 20.84 24.18
CA TRP A 568 4.13 21.56 25.32
C TRP A 568 5.01 21.42 26.58
N ALA A 569 5.42 20.20 26.91
CA ALA A 569 6.23 19.94 28.11
C ALA A 569 7.60 20.64 28.10
N LEU A 570 8.18 20.86 26.92
CA LEU A 570 9.46 21.57 26.79
C LEU A 570 9.38 23.02 27.29
N PHE A 571 8.22 23.68 27.18
CA PHE A 571 8.05 25.02 27.71
C PHE A 571 8.10 25.07 29.24
N SER A 572 7.79 23.96 29.93
CA SER A 572 7.92 23.86 31.39
C SER A 572 9.33 23.47 31.85
N GLU A 573 10.25 23.20 30.93
CA GLU A 573 11.64 22.84 31.22
C GLU A 573 12.60 23.99 30.93
N LYS A 574 12.39 24.68 29.81
CA LYS A 574 13.32 25.71 29.32
C LYS A 574 12.63 26.72 28.41
N PHE A 575 13.28 27.86 28.24
CA PHE A 575 12.89 28.88 27.27
C PHE A 575 12.98 28.32 25.84
N CYS A 576 11.83 28.21 25.19
CA CYS A 576 11.70 27.67 23.82
C CYS A 576 11.02 28.70 22.91
N PRO A 577 11.45 28.84 21.64
CA PRO A 577 10.69 29.62 20.66
C PRO A 577 9.43 28.87 20.23
N LEU A 578 8.37 29.62 19.88
CA LEU A 578 7.15 29.02 19.33
C LEU A 578 7.39 28.51 17.90
N ARG A 579 6.84 27.34 17.61
CA ARG A 579 6.85 26.77 16.26
C ARG A 579 5.53 27.04 15.54
N VAL A 580 5.57 27.98 14.62
CA VAL A 580 4.39 28.57 13.98
C VAL A 580 4.43 28.38 12.47
N THR A 581 3.28 28.56 11.83
CA THR A 581 3.20 28.59 10.37
C THR A 581 3.84 29.85 9.81
N GLN A 582 3.64 31.02 10.45
CA GLN A 582 4.24 32.29 10.03
C GLN A 582 5.11 32.89 11.14
N PRO A 583 6.43 32.71 11.09
CA PRO A 583 7.30 33.16 12.17
C PRO A 583 7.45 34.68 12.19
N LYS A 584 7.44 35.24 13.41
CA LYS A 584 7.84 36.61 13.73
C LYS A 584 8.88 36.60 14.85
N GLY A 585 9.84 37.52 14.80
CA GLY A 585 10.92 37.61 15.80
C GLY A 585 11.72 36.31 15.90
N GLN A 586 11.79 35.72 17.10
CA GLN A 586 12.54 34.50 17.42
C GLN A 586 11.75 33.20 17.18
N GLN A 587 10.50 33.29 16.70
CA GLN A 587 9.69 32.12 16.37
C GLN A 587 10.31 31.31 15.23
N VAL A 588 10.04 30.00 15.22
CA VAL A 588 10.58 29.08 14.21
C VAL A 588 9.47 28.64 13.26
N ALA A 589 9.70 28.77 11.96
CA ALA A 589 8.78 28.27 10.94
C ALA A 589 8.65 26.74 11.01
N THR A 590 7.45 26.23 10.73
CA THR A 590 7.26 24.81 10.46
C THR A 590 6.60 24.53 9.13
N TYR A 591 7.22 23.61 8.40
CA TYR A 591 6.85 23.24 7.05
C TYR A 591 5.96 21.99 6.99
N ARG A 592 5.76 21.27 8.10
CA ARG A 592 4.96 20.04 8.13
C ARG A 592 3.93 20.03 9.26
N LEU A 593 3.21 21.16 9.39
CA LEU A 593 2.20 21.39 10.41
C LEU A 593 2.74 21.00 11.81
N GLN A 594 1.99 20.20 12.57
CA GLN A 594 2.40 19.81 13.93
C GLN A 594 3.45 18.70 13.97
N LEU A 595 3.56 17.80 12.99
CA LEU A 595 4.48 16.65 13.07
C LEU A 595 5.89 16.98 12.53
N ARG A 596 6.93 16.69 13.31
CA ARG A 596 8.33 16.90 12.88
C ARG A 596 8.72 15.98 11.72
N TYR A 597 9.61 16.48 10.85
CA TYR A 597 10.03 15.78 9.63
C TYR A 597 10.58 14.37 9.86
N LYS A 598 11.38 14.15 10.90
CA LYS A 598 11.99 12.84 11.17
C LYS A 598 10.95 11.72 11.26
N TYR A 599 9.91 11.89 12.09
CA TYR A 599 8.86 10.88 12.24
C TYR A 599 8.00 10.79 10.99
N SER A 600 7.76 11.92 10.35
CA SER A 600 6.88 11.92 9.21
C SER A 600 7.50 11.30 7.96
N ILE A 601 8.82 11.43 7.77
CA ILE A 601 9.57 10.72 6.73
C ILE A 601 9.60 9.23 7.05
N SER A 602 9.88 8.85 8.31
CA SER A 602 9.82 7.44 8.73
C SER A 602 8.45 6.80 8.45
N LEU A 603 7.36 7.48 8.79
CA LEU A 603 6.01 7.00 8.51
C LEU A 603 5.73 6.83 7.01
N ILE A 604 6.27 7.71 6.16
CA ILE A 604 6.16 7.56 4.70
C ILE A 604 6.93 6.34 4.22
N ILE A 605 8.19 6.19 4.63
CA ILE A 605 9.05 5.07 4.23
C ILE A 605 8.39 3.75 4.62
N PHE A 606 7.89 3.65 5.86
CA PHE A 606 7.17 2.47 6.32
C PHE A 606 5.88 2.23 5.55
N SER A 607 5.10 3.27 5.26
CA SER A 607 3.89 3.15 4.44
C SER A 607 4.23 2.60 3.04
N VAL A 608 5.21 3.19 2.35
CA VAL A 608 5.66 2.71 1.03
C VAL A 608 6.12 1.26 1.09
N ALA A 609 6.95 0.91 2.08
CA ALA A 609 7.45 -0.46 2.25
C ALA A 609 6.31 -1.46 2.50
N SER A 610 5.37 -1.15 3.40
CA SER A 610 4.22 -2.02 3.66
C SER A 610 3.34 -2.20 2.43
N HIS A 611 3.06 -1.12 1.69
CA HIS A 611 2.28 -1.21 0.46
C HIS A 611 2.99 -2.03 -0.61
N TRP A 612 4.29 -1.83 -0.81
CA TRP A 612 5.06 -2.61 -1.77
C TRP A 612 5.13 -4.09 -1.39
N LEU A 613 5.28 -4.43 -0.10
CA LEU A 613 5.22 -5.81 0.37
C LEU A 613 3.87 -6.46 0.08
N VAL A 614 2.76 -5.75 0.26
CA VAL A 614 1.42 -6.26 -0.09
C VAL A 614 1.30 -6.52 -1.58
N SER A 615 1.81 -5.64 -2.45
CA SER A 615 1.79 -5.87 -3.92
C SER A 615 2.60 -7.10 -4.35
N ASN A 616 3.57 -7.54 -3.54
CA ASN A 616 4.29 -8.79 -3.78
C ASN A 616 3.63 -9.99 -3.10
N ALA A 617 2.96 -9.78 -1.95
CA ALA A 617 2.22 -10.81 -1.23
C ALA A 617 0.98 -11.27 -2.02
N LEU A 618 0.31 -10.33 -2.69
CA LEU A 618 -0.89 -10.55 -3.49
C LEU A 618 -0.71 -9.80 -4.81
N SER A 619 -0.73 -10.53 -5.92
CA SER A 619 -0.56 -9.97 -7.26
C SER A 619 -1.52 -10.59 -8.26
N ILE A 620 -1.77 -9.87 -9.36
CA ILE A 620 -2.57 -10.36 -10.47
C ILE A 620 -1.63 -10.85 -11.56
N LEU A 621 -1.89 -12.06 -12.04
CA LEU A 621 -1.28 -12.60 -13.26
C LEU A 621 -2.40 -12.83 -14.28
N VAL A 622 -2.19 -12.38 -15.51
CA VAL A 622 -3.08 -12.73 -16.63
C VAL A 622 -2.34 -13.70 -17.54
N SER A 623 -2.90 -14.88 -17.73
CA SER A 623 -2.33 -15.86 -18.65
C SER A 623 -3.10 -15.84 -19.95
N GLU A 624 -2.40 -15.71 -21.07
CA GLU A 624 -2.97 -15.76 -22.42
C GLU A 624 -2.55 -17.03 -23.17
N GLY A 625 -3.22 -17.30 -24.28
CA GLY A 625 -2.92 -18.43 -25.15
C GLY A 625 -4.08 -19.41 -25.25
N THR A 626 -3.79 -20.61 -25.73
CA THR A 626 -4.79 -21.62 -26.12
C THR A 626 -5.09 -22.63 -25.01
N TYR A 627 -4.25 -22.68 -23.97
CA TYR A 627 -4.40 -23.63 -22.86
C TYR A 627 -5.73 -23.51 -22.11
N TYR A 628 -6.15 -22.30 -21.80
CA TYR A 628 -7.39 -22.08 -21.08
C TYR A 628 -8.55 -21.99 -22.06
N GLN A 629 -9.45 -22.97 -22.01
CA GLN A 629 -10.70 -22.90 -22.75
C GLN A 629 -11.58 -21.85 -22.08
N SER A 630 -11.64 -20.66 -22.70
CA SER A 630 -12.50 -19.56 -22.31
C SER A 630 -13.95 -20.04 -22.24
N SER A 631 -14.44 -20.35 -21.05
CA SER A 631 -15.88 -20.32 -20.79
C SER A 631 -16.35 -18.87 -20.97
N ASP A 632 -17.62 -18.65 -21.36
CA ASP A 632 -18.24 -17.33 -21.58
C ASP A 632 -18.17 -16.33 -20.38
N VAL A 633 -17.45 -16.70 -19.32
CA VAL A 633 -17.28 -16.01 -18.03
C VAL A 633 -16.63 -14.63 -18.17
N TYR A 634 -15.70 -14.43 -19.12
CA TYR A 634 -14.92 -13.18 -19.23
C TYR A 634 -15.51 -12.14 -20.18
N GLN A 635 -16.57 -12.45 -20.93
CA GLN A 635 -17.16 -11.53 -21.93
C GLN A 635 -17.76 -10.24 -21.33
N SER A 636 -17.96 -10.20 -20.01
CA SER A 636 -18.56 -9.07 -19.29
C SER A 636 -17.56 -8.09 -18.67
N ASP A 637 -16.25 -8.38 -18.72
CA ASP A 637 -15.22 -7.45 -18.20
C ASP A 637 -15.10 -6.19 -19.09
N PRO A 638 -15.05 -4.97 -18.52
CA PRO A 638 -14.87 -3.74 -19.29
C PRO A 638 -13.46 -3.55 -19.84
N ILE A 639 -12.54 -4.46 -19.47
CA ILE A 639 -11.19 -4.55 -20.01
C ILE A 639 -11.19 -5.66 -21.05
N SER A 640 -10.84 -5.33 -22.28
CA SER A 640 -10.69 -6.30 -23.36
C SER A 640 -9.34 -7.00 -23.21
N LEU A 641 -9.37 -8.16 -22.56
CA LEU A 641 -8.24 -9.09 -22.51
C LEU A 641 -8.16 -9.88 -23.84
N PRO A 642 -6.97 -10.41 -24.20
CA PRO A 642 -6.82 -11.32 -25.33
C PRO A 642 -7.77 -12.53 -25.25
N GLN A 643 -8.16 -13.09 -26.39
CA GLN A 643 -8.96 -14.31 -26.42
C GLN A 643 -8.22 -15.46 -25.71
N GLY A 644 -8.94 -16.27 -24.92
CA GLY A 644 -8.33 -17.33 -24.12
C GLY A 644 -7.60 -16.86 -22.86
N ALA A 645 -7.64 -15.57 -22.53
CA ALA A 645 -6.99 -15.05 -21.33
C ALA A 645 -7.74 -15.43 -20.03
N VAL A 646 -6.99 -15.83 -19.01
CA VAL A 646 -7.49 -16.13 -17.67
C VAL A 646 -6.78 -15.26 -16.63
N VAL A 647 -7.56 -14.71 -15.71
CA VAL A 647 -7.06 -13.94 -14.57
C VAL A 647 -6.82 -14.86 -13.40
N MET A 648 -5.65 -14.73 -12.77
CA MET A 648 -5.26 -15.47 -11.57
C MET A 648 -4.78 -14.51 -10.48
N ILE A 649 -4.98 -14.92 -9.23
CA ILE A 649 -4.38 -14.25 -8.07
C ILE A 649 -3.20 -15.07 -7.61
N CYS A 650 -2.02 -14.46 -7.60
CA CYS A 650 -0.78 -15.06 -7.15
C CYS A 650 -0.45 -14.60 -5.73
N THR A 651 0.00 -15.53 -4.90
CA THR A 651 0.33 -15.27 -3.49
C THR A 651 1.78 -15.57 -3.15
N ALA A 652 2.37 -14.81 -2.21
CA ALA A 652 3.72 -15.07 -1.68
C ALA A 652 3.77 -14.94 -0.14
N ALA A 653 4.42 -15.91 0.52
CA ALA A 653 4.45 -16.01 1.98
C ALA A 653 5.50 -15.13 2.66
N LEU A 654 6.69 -14.94 2.06
CA LEU A 654 7.75 -14.18 2.69
C LEU A 654 7.41 -12.67 2.85
N PRO A 655 6.79 -11.98 1.87
CA PRO A 655 6.34 -10.60 2.06
C PRO A 655 5.34 -10.44 3.21
N LEU A 656 4.46 -11.43 3.44
CA LEU A 656 3.53 -11.42 4.58
C LEU A 656 4.28 -11.53 5.92
N LEU A 657 5.29 -12.39 6.00
CA LEU A 657 6.11 -12.52 7.21
C LEU A 657 6.86 -11.20 7.52
N ILE A 658 7.43 -10.58 6.50
CA ILE A 658 8.10 -9.27 6.64
C ILE A 658 7.07 -8.17 7.00
N LEU A 659 5.87 -8.23 6.44
CA LEU A 659 4.81 -7.27 6.78
C LEU A 659 4.38 -7.40 8.25
N ILE A 660 4.24 -8.64 8.77
CA ILE A 660 3.91 -8.93 10.18
C ILE A 660 5.00 -8.38 11.11
N SER A 661 6.27 -8.57 10.77
CA SER A 661 7.38 -8.06 11.58
C SER A 661 7.44 -6.53 11.58
N LEU A 662 7.25 -5.89 10.42
CA LEU A 662 7.18 -4.42 10.31
C LEU A 662 6.00 -3.83 11.09
N PHE A 663 4.82 -4.45 11.03
CA PHE A 663 3.65 -4.04 11.81
C PHE A 663 3.94 -4.11 13.31
N SER A 664 4.49 -5.23 13.76
CA SER A 664 4.84 -5.45 15.17
C SER A 664 5.88 -4.42 15.64
N MET A 665 6.90 -4.13 14.83
CA MET A 665 7.90 -3.11 15.13
C MET A 665 7.29 -1.71 15.25
N GLN A 666 6.33 -1.34 14.39
CA GLN A 666 5.65 -0.05 14.47
C GLN A 666 4.82 0.09 15.75
N LEU A 667 4.17 -0.98 16.21
CA LEU A 667 3.44 -0.96 17.48
C LEU A 667 4.39 -0.84 18.67
N VAL A 668 5.53 -1.55 18.66
CA VAL A 668 6.56 -1.43 19.70
C VAL A 668 7.11 0.00 19.73
N LEU A 669 7.37 0.61 18.57
CA LEU A 669 7.80 2.01 18.49
C LEU A 669 6.75 2.96 19.05
N LEU A 670 5.46 2.76 18.71
CA LEU A 670 4.38 3.58 19.25
C LEU A 670 4.27 3.45 20.77
N TRP A 671 4.37 2.21 21.29
CA TRP A 671 4.36 1.94 22.72
C TRP A 671 5.55 2.61 23.42
N SER A 672 6.76 2.46 22.88
CA SER A 672 7.97 3.10 23.39
C SER A 672 7.84 4.63 23.43
N LEU A 673 7.38 5.26 22.34
CA LEU A 673 7.13 6.70 22.31
C LEU A 673 6.06 7.15 23.31
N SER A 674 5.09 6.28 23.63
CA SER A 674 4.02 6.58 24.59
C SER A 674 4.45 6.45 26.05
N THR A 675 5.47 5.64 26.34
CA THR A 675 5.99 5.37 27.70
C THR A 675 7.24 6.18 28.05
N GLU A 676 7.80 6.91 27.08
CA GLU A 676 8.86 7.90 27.33
C GLU A 676 8.38 8.94 28.36
N PRO A 677 9.05 9.07 29.52
CA PRO A 677 8.61 9.95 30.59
C PRO A 677 8.77 11.42 30.18
N LEU A 678 7.80 12.25 30.55
CA LEU A 678 7.93 13.70 30.49
C LEU A 678 8.86 14.15 31.62
N ARG A 679 9.90 14.94 31.33
CA ARG A 679 10.91 15.30 32.35
C ARG A 679 10.40 16.35 33.33
N SER A 680 9.45 17.20 32.91
CA SER A 680 8.81 18.20 33.77
C SER A 680 7.39 17.78 34.24
N PRO A 681 6.99 18.10 35.49
CA PRO A 681 5.60 18.07 35.93
C PRO A 681 4.82 19.20 35.25
N THR A 682 4.57 19.08 33.94
CA THR A 682 3.74 20.03 33.18
C THR A 682 2.26 19.63 33.18
N LEU A 683 1.36 20.58 32.91
CA LEU A 683 -0.04 20.29 32.63
C LEU A 683 -0.17 19.62 31.25
N VAL A 684 -0.88 18.48 31.17
CA VAL A 684 -1.16 17.83 29.89
C VAL A 684 -2.38 18.49 29.25
N VAL A 685 -2.13 19.60 28.55
CA VAL A 685 -3.18 20.41 27.88
C VAL A 685 -3.76 19.70 26.64
N GLY A 686 -2.94 18.90 25.97
CA GLY A 686 -3.35 18.18 24.75
C GLY A 686 -3.73 19.14 23.63
N SER A 687 -4.79 18.82 22.89
CA SER A 687 -5.29 19.62 21.75
C SER A 687 -6.40 20.61 22.10
N ASN A 688 -6.84 20.68 23.35
CA ASN A 688 -8.04 21.40 23.74
C ASN A 688 -7.81 22.92 23.72
N SER A 689 -8.43 23.62 22.76
CA SER A 689 -8.31 25.08 22.63
C SER A 689 -8.68 25.89 23.88
N LEU A 690 -9.63 25.45 24.71
CA LEU A 690 -9.95 26.14 25.98
C LEU A 690 -8.80 26.01 26.98
N ALA A 691 -8.23 24.80 27.09
CA ALA A 691 -7.12 24.56 28.00
C ALA A 691 -5.84 25.27 27.53
N ILE A 692 -5.59 25.33 26.22
CA ILE A 692 -4.49 26.11 25.64
C ILE A 692 -4.70 27.59 25.93
N ALA A 693 -5.90 28.13 25.69
CA ALA A 693 -6.21 29.54 25.93
C ALA A 693 -6.05 29.92 27.41
N ALA A 694 -6.51 29.07 28.34
CA ALA A 694 -6.36 29.29 29.77
C ALA A 694 -4.88 29.38 30.18
N ALA A 695 -4.03 28.47 29.68
CA ALA A 695 -2.61 28.46 29.97
C ALA A 695 -1.80 29.60 29.31
N CYS A 696 -2.40 30.30 28.35
CA CYS A 696 -1.75 31.42 27.63
C CYS A 696 -2.05 32.80 28.23
N ARG A 697 -2.77 32.89 29.37
CA ARG A 697 -3.15 34.16 30.01
C ARG A 697 -1.97 34.83 30.71
N VAL A 698 -1.34 35.79 30.03
CA VAL A 698 -0.09 36.41 30.49
C VAL A 698 -0.33 37.43 31.60
N SER A 699 0.68 37.63 32.43
CA SER A 699 0.62 38.65 33.46
C SER A 699 0.59 40.06 32.84
N PRO A 700 -0.21 41.00 33.39
CA PRO A 700 -0.07 42.42 33.09
C PRO A 700 1.33 42.99 33.36
N LEU A 701 2.11 42.34 34.23
CA LEU A 701 3.48 42.72 34.58
C LEU A 701 4.55 42.07 33.67
N ALA A 702 4.14 41.31 32.65
CA ALA A 702 5.07 40.60 31.78
C ALA A 702 6.07 41.57 31.11
N LYS A 703 7.36 41.27 31.27
CA LYS A 703 8.47 42.07 30.77
C LYS A 703 8.90 41.54 29.41
N ILE A 704 8.97 42.42 28.40
CA ILE A 704 9.55 42.10 27.09
C ILE A 704 10.96 42.68 27.02
N PRO A 705 11.94 41.94 26.47
CA PRO A 705 13.21 42.53 26.04
C PRO A 705 12.96 43.55 24.92
N THR A 706 12.74 44.81 25.27
CA THR A 706 12.86 45.93 24.33
C THR A 706 14.34 46.18 24.08
N ASP A 707 14.68 46.49 22.82
CA ASP A 707 16.04 46.86 22.40
C ASP A 707 16.59 47.91 23.38
N LEU A 708 17.50 47.48 24.26
CA LEU A 708 18.13 48.34 25.26
C LEU A 708 19.13 49.23 24.52
N GLY A 709 18.61 50.31 23.94
CA GLY A 709 19.41 51.48 23.61
C GLY A 709 20.08 52.00 24.88
N ASP A 710 21.40 51.94 24.90
CA ASP A 710 22.31 52.61 25.83
C ASP A 710 22.01 52.46 27.32
N ARG A 711 22.35 51.30 27.89
CA ARG A 711 22.89 51.23 29.26
C ARG A 711 23.73 49.96 29.41
N LYS A 712 25.06 50.13 29.35
CA LYS A 712 26.05 49.09 29.67
C LYS A 712 26.18 48.98 31.18
N ASP A 713 25.76 47.85 31.74
CA ASP A 713 26.26 47.34 33.03
C ASP A 713 26.76 45.89 32.84
N GLU A 714 27.75 45.50 33.63
CA GLU A 714 28.65 44.35 33.39
C GLU A 714 28.03 42.93 33.59
N GLN A 715 26.70 42.78 33.50
CA GLN A 715 26.01 41.48 33.67
C GLN A 715 25.37 40.92 32.39
N ASP A 716 25.63 41.51 31.23
CA ASP A 716 24.91 41.24 29.98
C ASP A 716 25.51 40.19 29.03
N ALA A 717 26.52 39.41 29.45
CA ALA A 717 27.16 38.43 28.55
C ALA A 717 26.26 37.22 28.19
N GLU A 718 25.27 36.88 29.03
CA GLU A 718 24.33 35.77 28.77
C GLU A 718 23.02 36.27 28.10
N LEU A 719 22.72 37.58 28.22
CA LEU A 719 21.58 38.23 27.55
C LEU A 719 21.87 38.57 26.08
N ASP A 720 23.12 38.91 25.76
CA ASP A 720 23.56 39.25 24.39
C ASP A 720 23.43 38.08 23.39
N GLU A 721 23.48 36.82 23.86
CA GLU A 721 23.27 35.63 23.02
C GLU A 721 21.77 35.36 22.73
N LEU A 722 20.88 36.06 23.42
CA LEU A 722 19.41 35.93 23.35
C LEU A 722 18.73 37.14 22.66
N MET A 723 19.48 38.13 22.22
CA MET A 723 19.00 39.33 21.51
C MET A 723 18.98 39.14 19.97
N PRO A 724 17.99 39.71 19.25
CA PRO A 724 17.88 39.56 17.79
C PRO A 724 18.93 40.39 17.02
N ARG A 725 19.72 39.75 16.15
CA ARG A 725 20.47 40.45 15.08
C ARG A 725 19.53 40.71 13.89
N SER A 726 18.91 41.88 13.85
CA SER A 726 18.43 42.65 12.68
C SER A 726 17.09 43.34 12.93
N ILE A 727 17.15 44.57 13.43
CA ILE A 727 16.15 45.61 13.11
C ILE A 727 16.96 46.84 12.69
N ALA A 728 17.31 46.89 11.41
CA ALA A 728 17.89 48.08 10.79
C ALA A 728 17.34 48.18 9.36
N ASP A 729 16.01 48.12 9.18
CA ASP A 729 15.39 48.62 7.95
C ASP A 729 13.85 48.82 7.95
N SER A 730 13.20 49.07 9.09
CA SER A 730 11.80 49.49 9.06
C SER A 730 11.55 50.60 10.06
N GLY A 731 11.60 51.84 9.57
CA GLY A 731 11.16 53.02 10.29
C GLY A 731 9.66 52.92 10.60
N ALA A 732 9.35 52.65 11.86
CA ALA A 732 8.05 52.90 12.47
C ALA A 732 8.31 53.18 13.95
N GLU A 733 8.52 54.44 14.29
CA GLU A 733 8.34 54.93 15.65
C GLU A 733 6.85 54.84 15.97
N GLU A 734 6.45 53.86 16.79
CA GLU A 734 5.12 53.83 17.40
C GLU A 734 5.30 53.88 18.92
N SER A 735 4.63 54.87 19.50
CA SER A 735 4.74 55.37 20.87
C SER A 735 4.66 54.29 21.95
N LEU A 736 5.62 54.35 22.87
CA LEU A 736 5.57 53.69 24.18
C LEU A 736 4.39 54.22 24.98
N GLU A 737 3.37 53.39 25.17
CA GLU A 737 2.62 53.19 26.41
C GLU A 737 1.50 52.14 26.13
N SER A 738 1.36 51.15 27.01
CA SER A 738 0.31 50.09 27.04
C SER A 738 0.41 48.84 26.12
N GLY A 739 1.54 48.56 25.45
CA GLY A 739 1.63 47.46 24.45
C GLY A 739 2.33 46.15 24.85
N GLY A 740 2.81 46.01 26.09
CA GLY A 740 3.81 44.99 26.49
C GLY A 740 3.41 43.51 26.37
N SER A 741 2.14 43.15 26.21
CA SER A 741 1.73 41.74 26.06
C SER A 741 1.74 41.24 24.61
N LYS A 742 1.45 42.13 23.64
CA LYS A 742 1.16 41.76 22.24
C LYS A 742 2.36 41.19 21.48
N ASN A 743 3.58 41.55 21.87
CA ASN A 743 4.81 41.09 21.22
C ASN A 743 5.50 39.95 21.96
N MET A 744 5.00 39.53 23.12
CA MET A 744 5.65 38.53 23.97
C MET A 744 5.80 37.19 23.24
N ALA A 745 4.79 36.82 22.44
CA ALA A 745 4.79 35.61 21.63
C ALA A 745 5.94 35.50 20.62
N HIS A 746 6.59 36.62 20.28
CA HIS A 746 7.72 36.64 19.33
C HIS A 746 9.06 36.24 19.96
N TYR A 747 9.13 36.11 21.29
CA TYR A 747 10.34 35.76 22.02
C TYR A 747 10.32 34.30 22.50
N ARG A 748 11.44 33.82 23.05
CA ARG A 748 11.47 32.52 23.73
C ARG A 748 10.64 32.58 25.01
N LEU A 749 9.78 31.58 25.18
CA LEU A 749 8.84 31.49 26.28
C LEU A 749 9.14 30.28 27.17
N LYS A 750 8.83 30.41 28.46
CA LYS A 750 8.79 29.33 29.44
C LYS A 750 7.44 29.40 30.15
N TRP A 751 6.88 28.24 30.50
CA TRP A 751 5.60 28.13 31.20
C TRP A 751 5.83 27.76 32.67
N GLY A 752 5.29 28.57 33.58
CA GLY A 752 5.48 28.42 35.02
C GLY A 752 4.69 29.46 35.81
N GLU A 753 5.00 29.56 37.10
CA GLU A 753 4.47 30.60 37.99
C GLU A 753 5.06 31.96 37.60
N VAL A 754 4.17 32.93 37.38
CA VAL A 754 4.51 34.32 37.06
C VAL A 754 3.91 35.28 38.09
N GLU A 755 4.56 36.43 38.25
CA GLU A 755 4.10 37.48 39.16
C GLU A 755 2.86 38.19 38.61
N MET A 756 1.88 38.50 39.48
CA MET A 756 0.67 39.25 39.13
C MET A 756 0.62 40.59 39.89
N PRO A 757 -0.16 41.59 39.42
CA PRO A 757 -0.39 42.82 40.19
C PRO A 757 -1.02 42.55 41.57
N GLU A 758 -0.70 43.38 42.57
CA GLU A 758 -1.23 43.21 43.94
C GLU A 758 -2.77 43.17 44.01
N GLU A 759 -3.44 43.96 43.16
CA GLU A 759 -4.91 43.96 43.02
C GLU A 759 -5.49 42.61 42.58
N TRP A 760 -4.72 41.78 41.89
CA TRP A 760 -5.14 40.44 41.48
C TRP A 760 -5.20 39.47 42.65
N TYR A 761 -4.26 39.58 43.60
CA TYR A 761 -4.22 38.71 44.78
C TYR A 761 -5.35 39.01 45.76
N GLY A 762 -5.77 40.27 45.90
CA GLY A 762 -6.84 40.71 46.81
C GLY A 762 -8.29 40.42 46.35
N ARG A 763 -8.50 39.43 45.49
CA ARG A 763 -9.85 39.11 44.96
C ARG A 763 -10.66 38.25 45.92
N PRO A 764 -12.00 38.45 46.00
CA PRO A 764 -12.87 37.66 46.88
C PRO A 764 -12.82 36.14 46.62
N GLU A 765 -12.49 35.75 45.38
CA GLU A 765 -12.37 34.37 44.93
C GLU A 765 -11.09 33.69 45.46
N HIS A 766 -10.13 34.47 45.95
CA HIS A 766 -8.87 34.04 46.54
C HIS A 766 -8.92 33.92 48.07
N ASP A 767 -9.94 34.50 48.72
CA ASP A 767 -10.11 34.51 50.19
C ASP A 767 -10.30 33.11 50.80
N GLN A 768 -10.58 32.09 49.97
CA GLN A 768 -10.75 30.70 50.40
C GLN A 768 -9.42 29.91 50.49
N ALA A 769 -8.30 30.47 50.03
CA ALA A 769 -7.01 29.78 50.04
C ALA A 769 -6.19 30.13 51.31
N PRO A 770 -5.50 29.15 51.93
CA PRO A 770 -4.70 29.37 53.14
C PRO A 770 -3.39 30.13 52.89
N GLU A 771 -2.96 30.30 51.63
CA GLU A 771 -1.67 30.89 51.22
C GLU A 771 -1.84 31.72 49.93
N ARG A 772 -0.84 32.57 49.61
CA ARG A 772 -0.81 33.39 48.38
C ARG A 772 -0.87 32.49 47.13
N ILE A 773 -1.98 32.57 46.42
CA ILE A 773 -2.27 31.79 45.21
C ILE A 773 -1.31 32.20 44.08
N GLY A 774 -0.64 31.24 43.44
CA GLY A 774 0.17 31.50 42.26
C GLY A 774 -0.66 31.59 40.97
N HIS A 775 -0.11 32.23 39.94
CA HIS A 775 -0.69 32.26 38.59
C HIS A 775 0.24 31.54 37.61
N LEU A 776 -0.29 30.56 36.86
CA LEU A 776 0.51 29.77 35.90
C LEU A 776 0.31 30.30 34.48
N SER A 777 1.38 30.76 33.84
CA SER A 777 1.36 31.28 32.48
C SER A 777 2.72 31.17 31.79
N PHE A 778 2.74 31.47 30.49
CA PHE A 778 3.96 31.83 29.79
C PHE A 778 4.52 33.18 30.27
N GLY A 779 5.85 33.25 30.35
CA GLY A 779 6.64 34.48 30.51
C GLY A 779 7.94 34.41 29.70
N THR A 780 8.60 35.57 29.55
CA THR A 780 9.90 35.69 28.89
C THR A 780 11.05 35.41 29.85
N VAL A 781 12.29 35.49 29.35
CA VAL A 781 13.50 35.35 30.18
C VAL A 781 13.53 36.38 31.32
N LEU A 782 12.97 37.57 31.12
CA LEU A 782 12.93 38.64 32.12
C LEU A 782 11.90 38.39 33.23
N ASP A 783 10.90 37.55 32.96
CA ASP A 783 9.89 37.15 33.94
C ASP A 783 10.35 35.97 34.81
N ASP A 784 11.40 35.27 34.38
CA ASP A 784 11.90 33.99 34.90
C ASP A 784 10.83 33.09 35.55
N PRO A 785 9.87 32.54 34.75
CA PRO A 785 8.78 31.74 35.29
C PRO A 785 9.31 30.51 36.04
N GLN A 786 8.89 30.35 37.30
CA GLN A 786 9.33 29.25 38.15
C GLN A 786 8.44 28.00 37.97
N PRO A 787 8.97 26.78 38.12
CA PRO A 787 8.13 25.58 38.06
C PRO A 787 7.08 25.56 39.18
N PRO A 788 5.89 24.99 38.95
CA PRO A 788 4.85 24.90 39.97
C PRO A 788 5.30 24.03 41.16
N VAL A 789 4.93 24.46 42.36
CA VAL A 789 5.33 23.83 43.63
C VAL A 789 4.22 22.89 44.12
N GLU A 790 4.57 21.64 44.42
CA GLU A 790 3.64 20.65 44.97
C GLU A 790 3.03 21.15 46.29
N GLY A 791 1.71 21.07 46.40
CA GLY A 791 0.97 21.50 47.58
C GLY A 791 0.59 22.98 47.60
N ARG A 792 1.08 23.80 46.66
CA ARG A 792 0.73 25.23 46.58
C ARG A 792 -0.54 25.44 45.77
N TRP A 793 -1.32 26.48 46.11
CA TRP A 793 -2.56 26.81 45.41
C TRP A 793 -2.29 27.68 44.19
N TYR A 794 -2.90 27.32 43.06
CA TYR A 794 -2.85 28.05 41.80
C TYR A 794 -4.26 28.30 41.27
N ASN A 795 -4.43 29.39 40.53
CA ASN A 795 -5.68 29.70 39.83
C ASN A 795 -5.85 28.84 38.57
#